data_AF-A0A9P5P093-F1
#
_entry.id   AF-A0A9P5P093-F1
#
_cell.length_a   1.000
_cell.length_b   1.000
_cell.length_c   1.000
_cell.angle_alpha   90.00
_cell.angle_beta   90.00
_cell.angle_gamma   90.00
#
_symmetry.space_group_name_H-M   'P 1'
#
loop_
_entity.id
_entity.type
_entity.pdbx_description
1 polymer ?
#
loop_
_entity_poly.entity_id
_entity_poly.type
_entity_poly.pdbx_seq_one_letter_code
_entity_poly.pdbx_strand_id
1 'polypeptide(L)'
;MGPESVLPLGRPSASIQVAPDNSSHQTTITLHNSTPLENSNPPANSVSPYNSIPPDAPTSPESTTCTIHYHVLKPDGNGFPPYTVGVLYYFQPPDKVFEGGIRFRLMSDVSKFGDSEDLKLPNGDVWQIPLVNLATQAGWKPFLEKLKRENLVEEDVIAGLIRNHRPMIRTLDPRKLQLSGQEVFDLSGILRTAIHVLPDYSTPPDNSVCSIFYHRIIKDDNHRFPPGTVGALYYHLPPPHNVNAGGIRFRLMTDVSQFDSGEDLKLPTGDVWQIPLYRLANWAGWKPLLQKLEDENLVDEGVIAGLTNKCEYVVHTLDPRKMQLSRQGVIDLSGILRTAIHVLPDNSTPLNNSTCSIYYHRILKDDNHRFPPGTVGALYFHPPPPHNPNAGGIRFRLMADVAQFDDGEDLKLPKGTVWQISLFRLATQAVWKPFLEKLKTEDLVGEKAIPDLIINYQPIVHTLDPHKMQLSDQEVFDLSGILHTTVRVLPDDPTPHGNSACSIYYHKFTKIDNQRFPPGTVGALYYHLPPHNAVAGSIRFRLMADVSQFDSGEDLKLPSGSVWHIPLHKLVIASEWEPLLRVVRKESLVDEAVITDLQKLWDKPPLNFNYHYELGQPFVIDLEHATITRGFINRSMAHSFFGTPSKE
;
A
#
# COMPACT_ATOMS: atom_id res chain seq x y z
N MET A 1 39.58 -31.75 -1.70
CA MET A 1 38.81 -30.66 -2.30
C MET A 1 39.66 -30.12 -3.44
N GLY A 2 39.26 -30.39 -4.69
CA GLY A 2 39.94 -29.81 -5.86
C GLY A 2 39.60 -28.32 -6.00
N PRO A 3 40.38 -27.54 -6.77
CA PRO A 3 40.09 -26.12 -6.99
C PRO A 3 38.77 -25.94 -7.74
N GLU A 4 37.94 -25.01 -7.28
CA GLU A 4 36.70 -24.59 -7.93
C GLU A 4 36.95 -24.15 -9.38
N SER A 5 36.16 -24.63 -10.33
CA SER A 5 36.22 -24.16 -11.72
C SER A 5 35.55 -22.78 -11.83
N VAL A 6 36.35 -21.73 -11.74
CA VAL A 6 35.91 -20.35 -11.95
C VAL A 6 36.26 -19.95 -13.38
N LEU A 7 35.25 -19.83 -14.25
CA LEU A 7 35.43 -19.33 -15.62
C LEU A 7 34.96 -17.87 -15.68
N PRO A 8 35.86 -16.86 -15.76
CA PRO A 8 35.45 -15.53 -16.14
C PRO A 8 34.91 -15.57 -17.58
N LEU A 9 33.76 -14.92 -17.82
CA LEU A 9 33.32 -14.56 -19.18
C LEU A 9 34.56 -13.93 -19.87
N GLY A 10 35.02 -14.47 -21.01
CA GLY A 10 36.30 -14.07 -21.63
C GLY A 10 36.44 -12.53 -21.73
N ARG A 11 37.68 -11.99 -21.73
CA ARG A 11 38.07 -10.55 -21.66
C ARG A 11 36.91 -9.61 -21.25
N PRO A 12 36.94 -9.01 -20.04
CA PRO A 12 35.78 -8.37 -19.41
C PRO A 12 35.08 -7.42 -20.40
N SER A 13 33.93 -7.87 -20.93
CA SER A 13 33.19 -7.11 -21.95
C SER A 13 32.16 -6.16 -21.32
N ALA A 14 32.10 -6.08 -19.99
CA ALA A 14 31.30 -5.11 -19.25
C ALA A 14 31.87 -4.90 -17.84
N SER A 15 32.55 -3.78 -17.60
CA SER A 15 32.84 -3.27 -16.25
C SER A 15 31.75 -2.29 -15.84
N ILE A 16 31.23 -2.40 -14.62
CA ILE A 16 30.18 -1.50 -14.11
C ILE A 16 30.82 -0.58 -13.07
N GLN A 17 30.76 0.73 -13.32
CA GLN A 17 31.19 1.76 -12.37
C GLN A 17 29.98 2.66 -12.07
N VAL A 18 29.51 2.63 -10.82
CA VAL A 18 28.40 3.48 -10.36
C VAL A 18 28.98 4.80 -9.85
N ALA A 19 28.55 5.93 -10.43
CA ALA A 19 29.03 7.27 -10.08
C ALA A 19 28.45 7.75 -8.72
N PRO A 20 29.07 8.73 -8.04
CA PRO A 20 28.68 9.18 -6.69
C PRO A 20 27.35 9.95 -6.63
N ASP A 21 26.80 10.40 -7.74
CA ASP A 21 25.58 11.19 -7.79
C ASP A 21 24.35 10.27 -7.84
N ASN A 22 23.84 9.95 -6.66
CA ASN A 22 22.72 9.05 -6.34
C ASN A 22 21.33 9.41 -6.95
N SER A 23 21.27 9.94 -8.18
CA SER A 23 20.03 10.39 -8.83
C SER A 23 19.35 9.32 -9.70
N SER A 24 20.00 8.20 -10.02
CA SER A 24 19.37 7.11 -10.77
C SER A 24 19.45 5.77 -10.02
N HIS A 25 18.28 5.24 -9.67
CA HIS A 25 18.12 3.93 -9.01
C HIS A 25 18.25 2.73 -9.98
N GLN A 26 18.84 2.96 -11.16
CA GLN A 26 18.89 1.99 -12.26
C GLN A 26 20.25 2.04 -12.93
N THR A 27 20.89 0.87 -13.11
CA THR A 27 22.08 0.73 -13.94
C THR A 27 21.72 -0.06 -15.19
N THR A 28 21.71 0.62 -16.33
CA THR A 28 21.53 0.00 -17.64
C THR A 28 22.86 -0.54 -18.12
N ILE A 29 22.92 -1.83 -18.42
CA ILE A 29 24.10 -2.46 -19.02
C ILE A 29 23.79 -2.68 -20.50
N THR A 30 24.63 -2.10 -21.35
CA THR A 30 24.60 -2.35 -22.80
C THR A 30 25.57 -3.48 -23.11
N LEU A 31 25.06 -4.60 -23.61
CA LEU A 31 25.90 -5.68 -24.12
C LEU A 31 26.23 -5.38 -25.58
N HIS A 32 27.51 -5.16 -25.87
CA HIS A 32 27.98 -4.99 -27.25
C HIS A 32 28.23 -6.36 -27.88
N ASN A 33 27.59 -6.63 -29.02
CA ASN A 33 27.90 -7.80 -29.84
C ASN A 33 29.24 -7.58 -30.55
N SER A 34 30.32 -8.20 -30.07
CA SER A 34 31.59 -8.26 -30.80
C SER A 34 31.50 -9.35 -31.86
N THR A 35 31.67 -9.00 -33.14
CA THR A 35 31.90 -9.98 -34.21
C THR A 35 33.29 -10.61 -34.06
N PRO A 36 33.47 -11.91 -34.33
CA PRO A 36 34.80 -12.51 -34.37
C PRO A 36 35.64 -11.85 -35.47
N LEU A 37 36.86 -11.40 -35.15
CA LEU A 37 37.81 -10.92 -36.17
C LEU A 37 38.26 -12.10 -37.05
N GLU A 38 37.77 -12.16 -38.29
CA GLU A 38 38.40 -12.96 -39.34
C GLU A 38 39.65 -12.24 -39.86
N ASN A 39 40.80 -12.92 -39.76
CA ASN A 39 42.06 -12.52 -40.38
C ASN A 39 42.06 -12.88 -41.88
N SER A 40 42.21 -11.91 -42.78
CA SER A 40 42.84 -12.17 -44.08
C SER A 40 43.37 -10.89 -44.77
N ASN A 41 44.63 -10.96 -45.21
CA ASN A 41 45.31 -10.01 -46.10
C ASN A 41 44.84 -10.21 -47.57
N PRO A 42 44.85 -9.17 -48.42
CA PRO A 42 44.46 -9.31 -49.83
C PRO A 42 45.66 -9.46 -50.78
N PRO A 43 45.45 -9.98 -52.00
CA PRO A 43 46.23 -9.58 -53.16
C PRO A 43 45.37 -8.89 -54.24
N ALA A 44 46.08 -8.12 -55.07
CA ALA A 44 45.57 -7.14 -56.02
C ALA A 44 45.19 -7.69 -57.42
N ASN A 45 44.47 -6.83 -58.14
CA ASN A 45 44.20 -6.77 -59.60
C ASN A 45 43.06 -7.63 -60.19
N SER A 46 42.00 -6.99 -60.71
CA SER A 46 41.91 -6.57 -62.12
C SER A 46 40.54 -5.97 -62.49
N VAL A 47 40.61 -5.02 -63.42
CA VAL A 47 39.61 -4.18 -64.13
C VAL A 47 38.41 -4.92 -64.75
N SER A 48 37.17 -4.38 -64.62
CA SER A 48 36.33 -3.81 -65.72
C SER A 48 34.85 -3.57 -65.28
N PRO A 49 34.08 -2.66 -65.93
CA PRO A 49 32.82 -2.11 -65.40
C PRO A 49 31.55 -2.64 -66.11
N TYR A 50 30.46 -2.80 -65.36
CA TYR A 50 29.09 -2.27 -65.60
C TYR A 50 28.01 -3.06 -64.85
N ASN A 51 27.05 -2.31 -64.30
CA ASN A 51 25.72 -2.70 -63.81
C ASN A 51 25.61 -3.55 -62.54
N SER A 52 25.16 -2.95 -61.43
CA SER A 52 23.90 -3.28 -60.73
C SER A 52 23.76 -2.57 -59.37
N ILE A 53 22.51 -2.15 -59.08
CA ILE A 53 21.78 -2.17 -57.79
C ILE A 53 22.44 -1.48 -56.56
N PRO A 54 21.73 -0.60 -55.80
CA PRO A 54 22.26 -0.02 -54.56
C PRO A 54 22.39 -1.11 -53.47
N PRO A 55 23.49 -1.15 -52.69
CA PRO A 55 23.63 -2.12 -51.62
C PRO A 55 22.83 -1.69 -50.39
N ASP A 56 22.15 -2.67 -49.78
CA ASP A 56 21.65 -2.60 -48.42
C ASP A 56 22.75 -2.11 -47.48
N ALA A 57 22.49 -0.99 -46.81
CA ALA A 57 23.35 -0.51 -45.74
C ALA A 57 23.41 -1.59 -44.65
N PRO A 58 24.59 -1.90 -44.07
CA PRO A 58 24.68 -2.82 -42.96
C PRO A 58 23.84 -2.25 -41.81
N THR A 59 22.80 -2.99 -41.41
CA THR A 59 22.03 -2.70 -40.22
C THR A 59 23.01 -2.61 -39.04
N SER A 60 22.99 -1.47 -38.35
CA SER A 60 23.76 -1.22 -37.13
C SER A 60 23.68 -2.44 -36.20
N PRO A 61 24.78 -2.88 -35.56
CA PRO A 61 24.74 -4.01 -34.65
C PRO A 61 23.66 -3.76 -33.59
N GLU A 62 22.68 -4.66 -33.52
CA GLU A 62 21.60 -4.58 -32.54
C GLU A 62 22.20 -4.59 -31.13
N SER A 63 22.24 -3.44 -30.49
CA SER A 63 22.61 -3.32 -29.08
C SER A 63 21.39 -3.72 -28.25
N THR A 64 21.50 -4.82 -27.51
CA THR A 64 20.48 -5.21 -26.53
C THR A 64 20.87 -4.66 -25.16
N THR A 65 19.97 -3.89 -24.56
CA THR A 65 20.14 -3.35 -23.21
C THR A 65 19.41 -4.24 -22.21
N CYS A 66 20.00 -4.43 -21.03
CA CYS A 66 19.35 -5.08 -19.90
C CYS A 66 19.60 -4.24 -18.64
N THR A 67 18.56 -4.05 -17.83
CA THR A 67 18.63 -3.25 -16.60
C THR A 67 18.77 -4.17 -15.40
N ILE A 68 19.76 -3.90 -14.55
CA ILE A 68 19.99 -4.65 -13.32
C ILE A 68 19.68 -3.77 -12.11
N HIS A 69 19.07 -4.38 -11.09
CA HIS A 69 18.72 -3.72 -9.83
C HIS A 69 19.42 -4.44 -8.66
N TYR A 70 20.10 -3.68 -7.79
CA TYR A 70 20.74 -4.20 -6.58
C TYR A 70 19.72 -4.80 -5.62
N HIS A 71 18.66 -4.05 -5.38
CA HIS A 71 17.51 -4.50 -4.65
C HIS A 71 16.37 -4.64 -5.67
N VAL A 72 16.04 -5.88 -6.06
CA VAL A 72 14.98 -6.11 -7.05
C VAL A 72 13.59 -5.73 -6.50
N LEU A 73 13.49 -5.31 -5.24
CA LEU A 73 12.24 -5.19 -4.52
C LEU A 73 11.57 -3.81 -4.56
N LYS A 74 12.20 -2.71 -5.02
CA LYS A 74 11.62 -1.36 -4.85
C LYS A 74 12.08 -0.29 -5.87
N PRO A 75 11.18 0.50 -6.50
CA PRO A 75 11.52 1.77 -7.15
C PRO A 75 11.97 2.86 -6.17
N ASP A 76 11.70 2.68 -4.87
CA ASP A 76 11.83 3.66 -3.78
C ASP A 76 13.15 3.59 -2.97
N GLY A 77 14.26 3.13 -3.58
CA GLY A 77 15.53 3.83 -3.31
C GLY A 77 16.72 3.08 -2.70
N ASN A 78 16.74 1.76 -2.58
CA ASN A 78 18.00 1.05 -2.26
C ASN A 78 18.76 0.71 -3.56
N GLY A 79 19.44 1.69 -4.12
CA GLY A 79 20.40 1.50 -5.23
C GLY A 79 21.58 0.59 -4.80
N PHE A 80 22.46 0.25 -5.75
CA PHE A 80 23.73 -0.40 -5.41
C PHE A 80 24.42 0.38 -4.28
N PRO A 81 25.09 -0.28 -3.32
CA PRO A 81 25.85 0.41 -2.28
C PRO A 81 26.78 1.44 -2.92
N PRO A 82 26.96 2.63 -2.32
CA PRO A 82 27.85 3.64 -2.88
C PRO A 82 29.22 3.03 -3.18
N TYR A 83 29.80 3.41 -4.32
CA TYR A 83 31.11 2.91 -4.79
C TYR A 83 31.15 1.40 -5.09
N THR A 84 30.00 0.79 -5.39
CA THR A 84 29.98 -0.58 -5.92
C THR A 84 30.67 -0.61 -7.27
N VAL A 85 31.85 -1.23 -7.29
CA VAL A 85 32.61 -1.53 -8.50
C VAL A 85 32.87 -3.02 -8.52
N GLY A 86 32.68 -3.63 -9.68
CA GLY A 86 32.83 -5.07 -9.80
C GLY A 86 32.51 -5.60 -11.19
N VAL A 87 32.44 -6.93 -11.26
CA VAL A 87 32.18 -7.66 -12.50
C VAL A 87 31.03 -8.63 -12.32
N LEU A 88 30.21 -8.76 -13.37
CA LEU A 88 29.25 -9.86 -13.48
C LEU A 88 29.97 -11.10 -13.96
N TYR A 89 29.66 -12.24 -13.36
CA TYR A 89 30.21 -13.52 -13.78
C TYR A 89 29.15 -14.61 -13.62
N TYR A 90 29.29 -15.68 -14.40
CA TYR A 90 28.46 -16.86 -14.26
C TYR A 90 29.06 -17.77 -13.18
N PHE A 91 28.25 -18.14 -12.21
CA PHE A 91 28.60 -19.09 -11.17
C PHE A 91 27.72 -20.31 -11.30
N GLN A 92 28.32 -21.50 -11.28
CA GLN A 92 27.61 -22.77 -11.29
C GLN A 92 28.23 -23.67 -10.21
N PRO A 93 27.45 -24.14 -9.22
CA PRO A 93 27.96 -25.09 -8.25
C PRO A 93 28.35 -26.41 -8.95
N PRO A 94 29.46 -27.07 -8.56
CA PRO A 94 29.99 -28.25 -9.27
C PRO A 94 28.98 -29.39 -9.44
N ASP A 95 28.14 -29.62 -8.43
CA ASP A 95 27.21 -30.75 -8.39
C ASP A 95 25.75 -30.37 -8.70
N LYS A 96 25.51 -29.11 -9.08
CA LYS A 96 24.15 -28.56 -9.20
C LYS A 96 23.99 -27.71 -10.45
N VAL A 97 23.92 -28.40 -11.58
CA VAL A 97 23.83 -27.82 -12.93
C VAL A 97 22.66 -26.84 -13.08
N PHE A 98 21.58 -27.02 -12.31
CA PHE A 98 20.40 -26.17 -12.32
C PHE A 98 20.44 -24.97 -11.36
N GLU A 99 21.37 -24.95 -10.39
CA GLU A 99 21.54 -23.85 -9.42
C GLU A 99 22.53 -22.77 -9.89
N GLY A 100 22.95 -22.82 -11.15
CA GLY A 100 23.78 -21.76 -11.72
C GLY A 100 23.08 -20.41 -11.74
N GLY A 101 23.84 -19.34 -11.95
CA GLY A 101 23.30 -17.98 -12.05
C GLY A 101 24.37 -16.94 -12.33
N ILE A 102 23.94 -15.73 -12.63
CA ILE A 102 24.84 -14.57 -12.75
C ILE A 102 25.00 -13.95 -11.37
N ARG A 103 26.23 -13.76 -10.92
CA ARG A 103 26.59 -13.06 -9.68
C ARG A 103 27.34 -11.79 -9.97
N PHE A 104 27.46 -10.92 -8.97
CA PHE A 104 28.27 -9.71 -9.04
C PHE A 104 29.38 -9.81 -8.00
N ARG A 105 30.64 -9.70 -8.42
CA ARG A 105 31.80 -9.75 -7.53
C ARG A 105 32.41 -8.37 -7.35
N LEU A 106 32.61 -7.95 -6.10
CA LEU A 106 33.12 -6.63 -5.74
C LEU A 106 34.63 -6.55 -5.94
N MET A 107 35.09 -5.74 -6.89
CA MET A 107 36.52 -5.55 -7.17
C MET A 107 36.80 -4.28 -7.95
N SER A 108 37.97 -3.69 -7.69
CA SER A 108 38.52 -2.60 -8.49
C SER A 108 39.45 -3.07 -9.61
N ASP A 109 39.92 -4.32 -9.54
CA ASP A 109 40.86 -4.92 -10.47
C ASP A 109 40.53 -6.40 -10.71
N VAL A 110 40.31 -6.77 -11.97
CA VAL A 110 39.93 -8.13 -12.40
C VAL A 110 41.02 -9.16 -12.09
N SER A 111 42.29 -8.75 -11.95
CA SER A 111 43.39 -9.65 -11.57
C SER A 111 43.21 -10.25 -10.17
N LYS A 112 42.38 -9.63 -9.32
CA LYS A 112 42.11 -10.05 -7.94
C LYS A 112 40.85 -10.89 -7.78
N PHE A 113 40.35 -11.49 -8.86
CA PHE A 113 39.07 -12.20 -8.86
C PHE A 113 38.94 -13.27 -7.76
N GLY A 114 40.03 -14.02 -7.49
CA GLY A 114 40.06 -15.07 -6.48
C GLY A 114 39.95 -14.57 -5.03
N ASP A 115 40.40 -13.34 -4.75
CA ASP A 115 40.49 -12.77 -3.40
C ASP A 115 39.30 -11.87 -3.04
N SER A 116 38.46 -11.56 -4.02
CA SER A 116 37.28 -10.69 -3.86
C SER A 116 36.03 -11.43 -3.43
N GLU A 117 35.13 -10.72 -2.74
CA GLU A 117 33.84 -11.25 -2.30
C GLU A 117 32.71 -10.92 -3.27
N ASP A 118 31.71 -11.81 -3.30
CA ASP A 118 30.45 -11.53 -4.01
C ASP A 118 29.68 -10.41 -3.28
N LEU A 119 28.99 -9.59 -4.05
CA LEU A 119 28.04 -8.62 -3.54
C LEU A 119 26.95 -9.36 -2.75
N LYS A 120 26.67 -8.91 -1.53
CA LYS A 120 25.64 -9.48 -0.66
C LYS A 120 24.44 -8.56 -0.59
N LEU A 121 23.25 -9.15 -0.48
CA LEU A 121 22.01 -8.49 -0.14
C LEU A 121 22.04 -8.04 1.34
N PRO A 122 21.14 -7.14 1.78
CA PRO A 122 21.08 -6.69 3.18
C PRO A 122 20.90 -7.81 4.21
N ASN A 123 20.33 -8.94 3.80
CA ASN A 123 20.15 -10.13 4.65
C ASN A 123 21.41 -11.03 4.71
N GLY A 124 22.50 -10.68 4.01
CA GLY A 124 23.75 -11.44 3.96
C GLY A 124 23.85 -12.45 2.81
N ASP A 125 22.75 -12.72 2.10
CA ASP A 125 22.76 -13.66 0.97
C ASP A 125 23.53 -13.09 -0.22
N VAL A 126 24.17 -13.96 -1.00
CA VAL A 126 24.86 -13.54 -2.23
C VAL A 126 23.84 -13.02 -3.25
N TRP A 127 24.08 -11.81 -3.76
CA TRP A 127 23.32 -11.25 -4.86
C TRP A 127 23.53 -12.11 -6.11
N GLN A 128 22.44 -12.64 -6.66
CA GLN A 128 22.48 -13.47 -7.84
C GLN A 128 21.20 -13.36 -8.67
N ILE A 129 21.34 -13.54 -9.98
CA ILE A 129 20.25 -13.79 -10.93
C ILE A 129 20.29 -15.29 -11.26
N PRO A 130 19.40 -16.11 -10.65
CA PRO A 130 19.34 -17.54 -10.91
C PRO A 130 19.18 -17.86 -12.41
N LEU A 131 19.82 -18.93 -12.88
CA LEU A 131 19.76 -19.38 -14.27
C LEU A 131 18.32 -19.69 -14.72
N VAL A 132 17.46 -20.18 -13.81
CA VAL A 132 16.01 -20.27 -14.07
C VAL A 132 15.41 -18.93 -14.50
N ASN A 133 15.75 -17.83 -13.83
CA ASN A 133 15.20 -16.51 -14.17
C ASN A 133 15.71 -16.07 -15.53
N LEU A 134 16.98 -16.38 -15.85
CA LEU A 134 17.55 -16.13 -17.18
C LEU A 134 16.82 -16.92 -18.27
N ALA A 135 16.48 -18.18 -17.98
CA ALA A 135 15.79 -19.09 -18.90
C ALA A 135 14.29 -18.78 -19.10
N THR A 136 13.62 -18.24 -18.07
CA THR A 136 12.14 -18.14 -18.04
C THR A 136 11.60 -16.74 -18.23
N GLN A 137 12.41 -15.68 -18.05
CA GLN A 137 11.92 -14.30 -18.13
C GLN A 137 12.50 -13.56 -19.34
N ALA A 138 11.62 -12.95 -20.15
CA ALA A 138 12.00 -12.30 -21.40
C ALA A 138 13.07 -11.18 -21.25
N GLY A 139 13.04 -10.44 -20.13
CA GLY A 139 13.99 -9.35 -19.87
C GLY A 139 15.45 -9.80 -19.70
N TRP A 140 15.69 -11.07 -19.42
CA TRP A 140 17.02 -11.64 -19.23
C TRP A 140 17.55 -12.42 -20.44
N LYS A 141 16.76 -12.51 -21.52
CA LYS A 141 17.14 -13.23 -22.75
C LYS A 141 18.52 -12.85 -23.28
N PRO A 142 18.95 -11.56 -23.30
CA PRO A 142 20.29 -11.20 -23.79
C PRO A 142 21.43 -11.88 -23.01
N PHE A 143 21.30 -12.01 -21.68
CA PHE A 143 22.28 -12.71 -20.86
C PHE A 143 22.27 -14.21 -21.12
N LEU A 144 21.09 -14.82 -21.24
CA LEU A 144 20.97 -16.25 -21.56
C LEU A 144 21.63 -16.58 -22.91
N GLU A 145 21.34 -15.80 -23.96
CA GLU A 145 21.96 -15.99 -25.28
C GLU A 145 23.48 -15.80 -25.25
N LYS A 146 23.99 -14.92 -24.39
CA LYS A 146 25.43 -14.77 -24.16
C LYS A 146 26.02 -16.02 -23.48
N LEU A 147 25.38 -16.54 -22.44
CA LEU A 147 25.82 -17.76 -21.76
C LEU A 147 25.84 -18.98 -22.70
N LYS A 148 24.83 -19.11 -23.57
CA LYS A 148 24.79 -20.13 -24.63
C LYS A 148 25.94 -19.98 -25.61
N ARG A 149 26.16 -18.77 -26.12
CA ARG A 149 27.21 -18.45 -27.11
C ARG A 149 28.61 -18.74 -26.58
N GLU A 150 28.83 -18.51 -25.29
CA GLU A 150 30.11 -18.77 -24.63
C GLU A 150 30.23 -20.22 -24.11
N ASN A 151 29.26 -21.10 -24.40
CA ASN A 151 29.18 -22.49 -23.93
C ASN A 151 29.30 -22.62 -22.40
N LEU A 152 28.81 -21.63 -21.65
CA LEU A 152 28.78 -21.67 -20.19
C LEU A 152 27.56 -22.42 -19.66
N VAL A 153 26.52 -22.56 -20.48
CA VAL A 153 25.31 -23.33 -20.15
C VAL A 153 24.86 -24.10 -21.39
N GLU A 154 24.68 -25.41 -21.24
CA GLU A 154 24.20 -26.27 -22.33
C GLU A 154 22.71 -26.05 -22.62
N GLU A 155 22.31 -26.18 -23.88
CA GLU A 155 20.91 -26.01 -24.29
C GLU A 155 19.98 -27.01 -23.59
N ASP A 156 20.46 -28.24 -23.32
CA ASP A 156 19.72 -29.26 -22.59
C ASP A 156 19.49 -28.91 -21.12
N VAL A 157 20.43 -28.20 -20.48
CA VAL A 157 20.26 -27.66 -19.12
C VAL A 157 19.19 -26.58 -19.13
N ILE A 158 19.18 -25.70 -20.14
CA ILE A 158 18.19 -24.63 -20.28
C ILE A 158 16.81 -25.23 -20.58
N ALA A 159 16.73 -26.18 -21.49
CA ALA A 159 15.50 -26.91 -21.78
C ALA A 159 15.02 -27.69 -20.54
N GLY A 160 15.95 -28.30 -19.79
CA GLY A 160 15.71 -28.94 -18.50
C GLY A 160 15.14 -27.96 -17.48
N LEU A 161 15.72 -26.76 -17.33
CA LEU A 161 15.20 -25.71 -16.47
C LEU A 161 13.80 -25.28 -16.87
N ILE A 162 13.56 -25.02 -18.16
CA ILE A 162 12.25 -24.62 -18.66
C ILE A 162 11.20 -25.72 -18.47
N ARG A 163 11.58 -26.99 -18.65
CA ARG A 163 10.70 -28.15 -18.40
C ARG A 163 10.40 -28.33 -16.91
N ASN A 164 11.44 -28.33 -16.08
CA ASN A 164 11.35 -28.55 -14.64
C ASN A 164 10.73 -27.35 -13.89
N HIS A 165 10.77 -26.15 -14.47
CA HIS A 165 10.18 -24.93 -13.90
C HIS A 165 8.86 -24.53 -14.56
N ARG A 166 8.14 -25.48 -15.16
CA ARG A 166 6.71 -25.33 -15.38
C ARG A 166 6.00 -26.12 -14.28
N PRO A 167 5.75 -25.53 -13.10
CA PRO A 167 4.90 -26.16 -12.09
C PRO A 167 3.64 -26.71 -12.74
N MET A 168 3.49 -28.03 -12.70
CA MET A 168 2.30 -28.72 -13.21
C MET A 168 1.45 -29.14 -12.02
N ILE A 169 0.24 -28.59 -11.90
CA ILE A 169 -0.74 -29.02 -10.92
C ILE A 169 -1.52 -30.19 -11.53
N ARG A 170 -1.34 -31.36 -10.93
CA ARG A 170 -2.12 -32.58 -11.17
C ARG A 170 -3.32 -32.67 -10.23
N THR A 171 -3.18 -32.22 -8.99
CA THR A 171 -4.27 -32.16 -8.01
C THR A 171 -4.14 -31.01 -7.03
N LEU A 172 -5.27 -30.50 -6.55
CA LEU A 172 -5.35 -29.56 -5.43
C LEU A 172 -5.90 -30.24 -4.17
N ASP A 173 -6.39 -31.48 -4.25
CA ASP A 173 -6.83 -32.26 -3.10
C ASP A 173 -5.60 -32.76 -2.32
N PRO A 174 -5.37 -32.29 -1.07
CA PRO A 174 -4.21 -32.72 -0.29
C PRO A 174 -4.15 -34.24 -0.09
N ARG A 175 -5.29 -34.92 -0.11
CA ARG A 175 -5.37 -36.39 0.05
C ARG A 175 -4.92 -37.16 -1.19
N LYS A 176 -4.84 -36.49 -2.35
CA LYS A 176 -4.48 -37.11 -3.64
C LYS A 176 -3.07 -36.76 -4.10
N LEU A 177 -2.36 -35.83 -3.43
CA LEU A 177 -1.05 -35.36 -3.87
C LEU A 177 -0.07 -36.51 -4.15
N GLN A 178 0.08 -37.44 -3.21
CA GLN A 178 0.99 -38.60 -3.35
C GLN A 178 0.54 -39.55 -4.47
N LEU A 179 -0.76 -39.81 -4.58
CA LEU A 179 -1.32 -40.75 -5.56
C LEU A 179 -1.28 -40.20 -7.00
N SER A 180 -1.40 -38.88 -7.16
CA SER A 180 -1.40 -38.24 -8.47
C SER A 180 -0.02 -38.11 -9.12
N GLY A 181 1.07 -38.41 -8.37
CA GLY A 181 2.43 -38.07 -8.79
C GLY A 181 2.65 -36.56 -8.91
N GLN A 182 2.05 -35.78 -8.00
CA GLN A 182 2.26 -34.34 -7.93
C GLN A 182 3.72 -34.10 -7.54
N GLU A 183 4.43 -33.26 -8.29
CA GLU A 183 5.78 -32.84 -7.93
C GLU A 183 5.72 -31.61 -7.03
N VAL A 184 6.74 -31.45 -6.17
CA VAL A 184 6.98 -30.20 -5.44
C VAL A 184 7.60 -29.16 -6.36
N PHE A 185 7.25 -27.89 -6.15
CA PHE A 185 7.70 -26.73 -6.90
C PHE A 185 8.73 -25.98 -6.06
N ASP A 186 9.86 -25.61 -6.65
CA ASP A 186 10.74 -24.60 -6.08
C ASP A 186 10.37 -23.21 -6.61
N LEU A 187 9.83 -22.38 -5.73
CA LEU A 187 9.47 -21.00 -6.02
C LEU A 187 10.51 -20.01 -5.50
N SER A 188 11.59 -20.46 -4.86
CA SER A 188 12.56 -19.61 -4.15
C SER A 188 13.10 -18.48 -5.03
N GLY A 189 12.94 -17.24 -4.56
CA GLY A 189 13.42 -16.06 -5.27
C GLY A 189 12.67 -15.74 -6.57
N ILE A 190 11.61 -16.48 -6.92
CA ILE A 190 10.79 -16.19 -8.10
C ILE A 190 9.82 -15.06 -7.76
N LEU A 191 9.67 -14.10 -8.68
CA LEU A 191 8.70 -13.01 -8.51
C LEU A 191 7.28 -13.45 -8.88
N ARG A 192 7.20 -14.14 -10.02
CA ARG A 192 5.98 -14.61 -10.65
C ARG A 192 6.32 -15.93 -11.32
N THR A 193 5.56 -16.97 -11.02
CA THR A 193 5.66 -18.24 -11.75
C THR A 193 4.39 -18.50 -12.53
N ALA A 194 4.54 -19.06 -13.74
CA ALA A 194 3.44 -19.56 -14.55
C ALA A 194 3.24 -21.04 -14.22
N ILE A 195 2.03 -21.39 -13.84
CA ILE A 195 1.65 -22.72 -13.40
C ILE A 195 0.67 -23.31 -14.41
N HIS A 196 0.98 -24.50 -14.87
CA HIS A 196 0.11 -25.28 -15.74
C HIS A 196 -0.83 -26.13 -14.89
N VAL A 197 -2.13 -25.98 -15.08
CA VAL A 197 -3.16 -26.76 -14.39
C VAL A 197 -3.69 -27.80 -15.37
N LEU A 198 -3.42 -29.08 -15.14
CA LEU A 198 -3.84 -30.14 -16.08
C LEU A 198 -5.34 -30.44 -15.93
N PRO A 199 -6.16 -30.21 -16.98
CA PRO A 199 -7.49 -30.77 -17.07
C PRO A 199 -7.33 -32.24 -17.48
N ASP A 200 -7.42 -33.16 -16.51
CA ASP A 200 -7.41 -34.62 -16.66
C ASP A 200 -6.55 -35.24 -17.75
N TYR A 201 -5.37 -35.77 -17.37
CA TYR A 201 -4.42 -36.68 -18.06
C TYR A 201 -4.14 -36.47 -19.56
N SER A 202 -4.69 -35.44 -20.18
CA SER A 202 -4.60 -35.11 -21.60
C SER A 202 -3.77 -33.83 -21.77
N THR A 203 -3.21 -33.64 -22.96
CA THR A 203 -2.29 -32.55 -23.25
C THR A 203 -2.91 -31.19 -22.90
N PRO A 204 -2.21 -30.34 -22.13
CA PRO A 204 -2.77 -29.08 -21.66
C PRO A 204 -3.16 -28.17 -22.83
N PRO A 205 -4.41 -27.69 -22.91
CA PRO A 205 -4.75 -26.60 -23.81
C PRO A 205 -4.00 -25.32 -23.42
N ASP A 206 -3.73 -24.42 -24.36
CA ASP A 206 -3.03 -23.14 -24.12
C ASP A 206 -3.67 -22.28 -23.01
N ASN A 207 -4.94 -22.53 -22.67
CA ASN A 207 -5.67 -21.83 -21.60
C ASN A 207 -5.48 -22.43 -20.20
N SER A 208 -4.59 -23.42 -20.01
CA SER A 208 -4.33 -24.09 -18.71
C SER A 208 -3.34 -23.34 -17.81
N VAL A 209 -2.83 -22.19 -18.24
CA VAL A 209 -1.78 -21.46 -17.52
C VAL A 209 -2.39 -20.39 -16.61
N CYS A 210 -2.00 -20.41 -15.35
CA CYS A 210 -2.28 -19.34 -14.39
C CYS A 210 -0.96 -18.79 -13.83
N SER A 211 -0.96 -17.57 -13.29
CA SER A 211 0.25 -17.01 -12.64
C SER A 211 0.02 -16.81 -11.16
N ILE A 212 0.98 -17.24 -10.33
CA ILE A 212 0.95 -16.96 -8.89
C ILE A 212 2.10 -16.02 -8.50
N PHE A 213 1.90 -15.34 -7.37
CA PHE A 213 2.80 -14.32 -6.83
C PHE A 213 2.85 -14.48 -5.31
N TYR A 214 4.01 -14.23 -4.70
CA TYR A 214 4.14 -14.30 -3.24
C TYR A 214 3.34 -13.20 -2.55
N HIS A 215 3.49 -11.96 -2.98
CA HIS A 215 2.73 -10.86 -2.43
C HIS A 215 2.37 -9.91 -3.55
N ARG A 216 1.07 -9.63 -3.69
CA ARG A 216 0.57 -8.63 -4.63
C ARG A 216 -0.24 -7.60 -3.83
N ILE A 217 0.46 -6.83 -3.01
CA ILE A 217 -0.01 -5.49 -2.67
C ILE A 217 0.34 -4.60 -3.87
N ILE A 218 -0.48 -3.58 -4.10
CA ILE A 218 -0.66 -2.83 -5.34
C ILE A 218 0.67 -2.35 -5.98
N LYS A 219 0.67 -2.33 -7.32
CA LYS A 219 1.59 -1.78 -8.35
C LYS A 219 3.13 -1.73 -8.15
N ASP A 220 3.68 -1.53 -6.96
CA ASP A 220 5.11 -1.22 -6.79
C ASP A 220 5.89 -2.20 -5.89
N ASP A 221 5.22 -3.03 -5.07
CA ASP A 221 5.91 -3.99 -4.19
C ASP A 221 5.93 -5.41 -4.77
N ASN A 222 6.92 -5.65 -5.64
CA ASN A 222 7.19 -6.94 -6.28
C ASN A 222 7.98 -7.87 -5.33
N HIS A 223 7.33 -8.39 -4.29
CA HIS A 223 7.99 -9.38 -3.43
C HIS A 223 8.16 -10.72 -4.15
N ARG A 224 9.39 -11.21 -4.13
CA ARG A 224 9.75 -12.58 -4.53
C ARG A 224 9.37 -13.55 -3.42
N PHE A 225 9.12 -14.80 -3.78
CA PHE A 225 9.01 -15.88 -2.79
C PHE A 225 10.31 -15.97 -1.98
N PRO A 226 10.24 -16.14 -0.64
CA PRO A 226 11.42 -16.28 0.21
C PRO A 226 12.34 -17.44 -0.21
N PRO A 227 13.64 -17.39 0.15
CA PRO A 227 14.53 -18.55 -0.01
C PRO A 227 13.94 -19.81 0.65
N GLY A 228 14.09 -20.96 0.01
CA GLY A 228 13.59 -22.25 0.51
C GLY A 228 12.09 -22.46 0.32
N THR A 229 11.42 -21.69 -0.55
CA THR A 229 10.00 -21.89 -0.88
C THR A 229 9.85 -23.09 -1.82
N VAL A 230 10.08 -24.28 -1.30
CA VAL A 230 9.90 -25.57 -2.00
C VAL A 230 8.66 -26.25 -1.43
N GLY A 231 7.72 -26.69 -2.28
CA GLY A 231 6.46 -27.22 -1.78
C GLY A 231 5.38 -27.44 -2.83
N ALA A 232 4.12 -27.62 -2.42
CA ALA A 232 3.00 -27.80 -3.36
C ALA A 232 1.80 -26.92 -3.01
N LEU A 233 1.02 -26.60 -4.04
CA LEU A 233 -0.27 -25.93 -3.89
C LEU A 233 -1.33 -26.95 -3.48
N TYR A 234 -2.22 -26.56 -2.55
CA TYR A 234 -3.34 -27.40 -2.13
C TYR A 234 -4.54 -26.53 -1.74
N TYR A 235 -5.73 -27.09 -1.84
CA TYR A 235 -6.94 -26.45 -1.37
C TYR A 235 -7.11 -26.65 0.14
N HIS A 236 -7.33 -25.55 0.86
CA HIS A 236 -7.62 -25.56 2.28
C HIS A 236 -8.98 -24.92 2.54
N LEU A 237 -9.81 -25.63 3.31
CA LEU A 237 -11.09 -25.14 3.80
C LEU A 237 -11.04 -25.15 5.34
N PRO A 238 -10.99 -23.99 6.01
CA PRO A 238 -10.88 -23.94 7.46
C PRO A 238 -12.18 -24.41 8.14
N PRO A 239 -12.10 -25.17 9.24
CA PRO A 239 -13.25 -25.44 10.10
C PRO A 239 -13.80 -24.15 10.74
N PRO A 240 -15.12 -24.00 10.92
CA PRO A 240 -16.21 -24.88 10.50
C PRO A 240 -16.60 -24.63 9.04
N HIS A 241 -16.08 -25.45 8.11
CA HIS A 241 -16.39 -25.51 6.67
C HIS A 241 -16.93 -24.24 6.02
N ASN A 242 -16.34 -23.08 6.34
CA ASN A 242 -16.79 -21.83 5.79
C ASN A 242 -16.18 -21.70 4.39
N VAL A 243 -16.98 -22.03 3.38
CA VAL A 243 -16.61 -22.00 1.97
C VAL A 243 -16.03 -20.65 1.53
N ASN A 244 -16.43 -19.54 2.15
CA ASN A 244 -15.89 -18.20 1.86
C ASN A 244 -14.46 -18.01 2.40
N ALA A 245 -14.11 -18.74 3.46
CA ALA A 245 -12.78 -18.74 4.05
C ALA A 245 -11.84 -19.77 3.38
N GLY A 246 -12.36 -20.56 2.43
CA GLY A 246 -11.57 -21.48 1.61
C GLY A 246 -10.58 -20.75 0.68
N GLY A 247 -9.50 -21.43 0.34
CA GLY A 247 -8.52 -20.90 -0.59
C GLY A 247 -7.42 -21.91 -0.93
N ILE A 248 -6.64 -21.59 -1.96
CA ILE A 248 -5.44 -22.36 -2.30
C ILE A 248 -4.28 -21.83 -1.48
N ARG A 249 -3.57 -22.71 -0.79
CA ARG A 249 -2.37 -22.42 0.00
C ARG A 249 -1.15 -23.08 -0.62
N PHE A 250 0.03 -22.70 -0.14
CA PHE A 250 1.30 -23.33 -0.53
C PHE A 250 1.92 -23.96 0.70
N ARG A 251 2.08 -25.29 0.69
CA ARG A 251 2.68 -26.05 1.79
C ARG A 251 4.17 -26.27 1.50
N LEU A 252 5.03 -25.82 2.41
CA LEU A 252 6.48 -26.00 2.36
C LEU A 252 6.87 -27.44 2.70
N MET A 253 7.54 -28.13 1.77
CA MET A 253 8.02 -29.50 1.88
C MET A 253 8.99 -29.85 0.74
N THR A 254 9.93 -30.77 0.98
CA THR A 254 10.86 -31.25 -0.05
C THR A 254 10.35 -32.49 -0.79
N ASP A 255 9.38 -33.18 -0.20
CA ASP A 255 8.72 -34.35 -0.78
C ASP A 255 7.24 -34.37 -0.37
N VAL A 256 6.36 -34.87 -1.25
CA VAL A 256 4.92 -34.88 -1.00
C VAL A 256 4.51 -35.76 0.17
N SER A 257 5.30 -36.79 0.52
CA SER A 257 5.07 -37.61 1.72
C SER A 257 5.18 -36.82 3.03
N GLN A 258 5.78 -35.62 3.00
CA GLN A 258 5.92 -34.74 4.15
C GLN A 258 4.74 -33.78 4.35
N PHE A 259 3.66 -33.90 3.55
CA PHE A 259 2.56 -32.93 3.54
C PHE A 259 1.97 -32.63 4.92
N ASP A 260 1.79 -33.66 5.75
CA ASP A 260 1.22 -33.55 7.10
C ASP A 260 2.18 -32.88 8.10
N SER A 261 3.49 -33.01 7.88
CA SER A 261 4.53 -32.38 8.70
C SER A 261 4.99 -31.01 8.19
N GLY A 262 4.61 -30.65 6.97
CA GLY A 262 4.99 -29.39 6.34
C GLY A 262 4.28 -28.19 6.97
N GLU A 263 4.85 -27.02 6.80
CA GLU A 263 4.25 -25.76 7.23
C GLU A 263 3.67 -24.99 6.05
N ASP A 264 2.64 -24.17 6.28
CA ASP A 264 2.16 -23.25 5.25
C ASP A 264 3.15 -22.10 5.05
N LEU A 265 3.38 -21.73 3.79
CA LEU A 265 4.08 -20.50 3.43
C LEU A 265 3.40 -19.32 4.11
N LYS A 266 4.17 -18.44 4.75
CA LYS A 266 3.67 -17.23 5.43
C LYS A 266 4.07 -15.98 4.66
N LEU A 267 3.24 -14.95 4.73
CA LEU A 267 3.53 -13.58 4.33
C LEU A 267 4.51 -12.92 5.32
N PRO A 268 5.14 -11.79 4.95
CA PRO A 268 6.01 -11.05 5.89
C PRO A 268 5.29 -10.60 7.18
N THR A 269 3.97 -10.47 7.14
CA THR A 269 3.12 -10.16 8.30
C THR A 269 2.95 -11.35 9.26
N GLY A 270 3.42 -12.54 8.90
CA GLY A 270 3.22 -13.79 9.63
C GLY A 270 1.94 -14.54 9.26
N ASP A 271 1.04 -13.92 8.49
CA ASP A 271 -0.19 -14.55 8.01
C ASP A 271 0.09 -15.67 7.01
N VAL A 272 -0.74 -16.71 6.97
CA VAL A 272 -0.62 -17.77 5.96
C VAL A 272 -0.87 -17.20 4.55
N TRP A 273 0.06 -17.46 3.64
CA TRP A 273 -0.08 -17.17 2.22
C TRP A 273 -1.22 -18.01 1.66
N GLN A 274 -2.16 -17.34 1.00
CA GLN A 274 -3.29 -17.99 0.38
C GLN A 274 -3.81 -17.18 -0.81
N ILE A 275 -4.36 -17.91 -1.77
CA ILE A 275 -5.22 -17.40 -2.83
C ILE A 275 -6.67 -17.70 -2.42
N PRO A 276 -7.42 -16.71 -1.90
CA PRO A 276 -8.77 -16.95 -1.42
C PRO A 276 -9.70 -17.34 -2.57
N LEU A 277 -10.66 -18.23 -2.29
CA LEU A 277 -11.57 -18.80 -3.28
C LEU A 277 -12.36 -17.72 -4.03
N TYR A 278 -12.80 -16.66 -3.35
CA TYR A 278 -13.51 -15.55 -4.00
C TYR A 278 -12.63 -14.81 -5.05
N ARG A 279 -11.29 -14.79 -4.89
CA ARG A 279 -10.42 -14.22 -5.93
C ARG A 279 -10.27 -15.17 -7.12
N LEU A 280 -10.24 -16.49 -6.88
CA LEU A 280 -10.24 -17.50 -7.96
C LEU A 280 -11.50 -17.33 -8.82
N ALA A 281 -12.65 -17.18 -8.16
CA ALA A 281 -13.95 -16.90 -8.79
C ALA A 281 -13.95 -15.62 -9.64
N ASN A 282 -13.39 -14.52 -9.12
CA ASN A 282 -13.52 -13.20 -9.75
C ASN A 282 -12.38 -12.80 -10.70
N TRP A 283 -11.27 -13.53 -10.75
CA TRP A 283 -10.12 -13.14 -11.57
C TRP A 283 -9.88 -14.11 -12.73
N ALA A 284 -10.06 -13.61 -13.96
CA ALA A 284 -9.94 -14.40 -15.19
C ALA A 284 -8.62 -15.18 -15.32
N GLY A 285 -7.50 -14.66 -14.80
CA GLY A 285 -6.19 -15.31 -14.86
C GLY A 285 -6.04 -16.56 -13.96
N TRP A 286 -7.02 -16.82 -13.10
CA TRP A 286 -7.03 -17.97 -12.17
C TRP A 286 -8.17 -18.96 -12.43
N LYS A 287 -8.94 -18.78 -13.51
CA LYS A 287 -9.96 -19.73 -13.94
C LYS A 287 -9.47 -21.19 -14.04
N PRO A 288 -8.24 -21.49 -14.49
CA PRO A 288 -7.76 -22.88 -14.53
C PRO A 288 -7.71 -23.53 -13.14
N LEU A 289 -7.31 -22.78 -12.10
CA LEU A 289 -7.30 -23.30 -10.73
C LEU A 289 -8.73 -23.51 -10.21
N LEU A 290 -9.65 -22.59 -10.51
CA LEU A 290 -11.04 -22.72 -10.12
C LEU A 290 -11.70 -23.95 -10.76
N GLN A 291 -11.51 -24.13 -12.07
CA GLN A 291 -11.99 -25.31 -12.79
C GLN A 291 -11.43 -26.60 -12.17
N LYS A 292 -10.15 -26.61 -11.80
CA LYS A 292 -9.54 -27.77 -11.14
C LYS A 292 -10.17 -28.09 -9.78
N LEU A 293 -10.60 -27.09 -9.02
CA LEU A 293 -11.33 -27.30 -7.78
C LEU A 293 -12.72 -27.90 -8.02
N GLU A 294 -13.41 -27.47 -9.08
CA GLU A 294 -14.70 -28.04 -9.52
C GLU A 294 -14.54 -29.50 -9.97
N ASP A 295 -13.59 -29.76 -10.87
CA ASP A 295 -13.32 -31.09 -11.43
C ASP A 295 -13.00 -32.12 -10.34
N GLU A 296 -12.31 -31.69 -9.29
CA GLU A 296 -11.96 -32.55 -8.15
C GLU A 296 -13.04 -32.65 -7.06
N ASN A 297 -14.19 -32.00 -7.26
CA ASN A 297 -15.28 -31.87 -6.30
C ASN A 297 -14.82 -31.31 -4.94
N LEU A 298 -13.85 -30.39 -4.96
CA LEU A 298 -13.36 -29.69 -3.76
C LEU A 298 -14.21 -28.46 -3.43
N VAL A 299 -14.90 -27.94 -4.44
CA VAL A 299 -15.84 -26.82 -4.34
C VAL A 299 -17.03 -27.12 -5.26
N ASP A 300 -18.26 -26.87 -4.79
CA ASP A 300 -19.46 -27.02 -5.61
C ASP A 300 -19.78 -25.77 -6.44
N GLU A 301 -20.52 -25.97 -7.53
CA GLU A 301 -20.97 -24.90 -8.44
C GLU A 301 -21.77 -23.82 -7.71
N GLY A 302 -22.54 -24.18 -6.68
CA GLY A 302 -23.32 -23.24 -5.88
C GLY A 302 -22.45 -22.27 -5.08
N VAL A 303 -21.36 -22.76 -4.49
CA VAL A 303 -20.35 -21.94 -3.81
C VAL A 303 -19.71 -20.97 -4.79
N ILE A 304 -19.30 -21.44 -5.97
CA ILE A 304 -18.64 -20.59 -6.98
C ILE A 304 -19.61 -19.55 -7.52
N ALA A 305 -20.86 -19.93 -7.78
CA ALA A 305 -21.93 -19.00 -8.12
C ALA A 305 -22.12 -17.94 -7.01
N GLY A 306 -22.08 -18.34 -5.75
CA GLY A 306 -22.15 -17.43 -4.59
C GLY A 306 -20.97 -16.46 -4.47
N LEU A 307 -19.79 -16.84 -4.96
CA LEU A 307 -18.57 -16.03 -4.93
C LEU A 307 -18.37 -15.14 -6.18
N THR A 308 -18.84 -15.59 -7.34
CA THR A 308 -18.80 -14.87 -8.62
C THR A 308 -19.93 -13.85 -8.73
N ASN A 309 -21.11 -14.18 -8.19
CA ASN A 309 -22.08 -13.17 -7.86
C ASN A 309 -21.42 -12.29 -6.80
N LYS A 310 -21.38 -10.97 -7.03
CA LYS A 310 -21.16 -10.01 -5.94
C LYS A 310 -21.97 -10.54 -4.78
N CYS A 311 -21.36 -10.88 -3.64
CA CYS A 311 -22.09 -11.36 -2.48
C CYS A 311 -23.03 -10.23 -2.05
N GLU A 312 -24.22 -10.24 -2.61
CA GLU A 312 -25.17 -9.15 -2.59
C GLU A 312 -26.04 -9.41 -1.37
N TYR A 313 -25.51 -9.01 -0.21
CA TYR A 313 -26.23 -9.19 1.04
C TYR A 313 -27.38 -8.20 1.08
N VAL A 314 -28.56 -8.70 1.42
CA VAL A 314 -29.75 -7.87 1.58
C VAL A 314 -29.91 -7.55 3.06
N VAL A 315 -29.87 -6.26 3.38
CA VAL A 315 -30.23 -5.75 4.72
C VAL A 315 -31.70 -5.37 4.69
N HIS A 316 -32.49 -6.08 5.48
CA HIS A 316 -33.93 -5.83 5.63
C HIS A 316 -34.24 -4.84 6.73
N THR A 317 -33.42 -4.80 7.78
CA THR A 317 -33.55 -3.85 8.89
C THR A 317 -32.21 -3.47 9.49
N LEU A 318 -32.12 -2.21 9.94
CA LEU A 318 -31.01 -1.70 10.73
C LEU A 318 -31.40 -1.54 12.21
N ASP A 319 -32.69 -1.67 12.54
CA ASP A 319 -33.18 -1.64 13.91
C ASP A 319 -32.88 -2.97 14.61
N PRO A 320 -31.97 -3.00 15.60
CA PRO A 320 -31.64 -4.23 16.31
C PRO A 320 -32.87 -4.89 16.96
N ARG A 321 -33.90 -4.09 17.34
CA ARG A 321 -35.13 -4.59 17.94
C ARG A 321 -36.02 -5.36 16.96
N LYS A 322 -35.85 -5.13 15.65
CA LYS A 322 -36.61 -5.79 14.58
C LYS A 322 -35.86 -6.95 13.94
N MET A 323 -34.57 -7.13 14.23
CA MET A 323 -33.73 -8.13 13.58
C MET A 323 -34.27 -9.56 13.75
N GLN A 324 -34.65 -9.95 14.97
CA GLN A 324 -35.20 -11.29 15.26
C GLN A 324 -36.53 -11.56 14.54
N LEU A 325 -37.30 -10.52 14.23
CA LEU A 325 -38.59 -10.61 13.53
C LEU A 325 -38.44 -10.53 12.00
N SER A 326 -37.29 -10.08 11.53
CA SER A 326 -37.00 -9.92 10.11
C SER A 326 -36.49 -11.22 9.49
N ARG A 327 -36.61 -11.37 8.17
CA ARG A 327 -35.96 -12.46 7.42
C ARG A 327 -34.45 -12.24 7.23
N GLN A 328 -33.86 -11.27 7.93
CA GLN A 328 -32.44 -10.97 7.82
C GLN A 328 -31.63 -12.09 8.46
N GLY A 329 -30.89 -12.84 7.64
CA GLY A 329 -29.86 -13.75 8.12
C GLY A 329 -28.61 -13.00 8.58
N VAL A 330 -27.68 -13.74 9.20
CA VAL A 330 -26.32 -13.26 9.41
C VAL A 330 -25.58 -13.15 8.07
N ILE A 331 -24.73 -12.14 7.97
CA ILE A 331 -23.83 -11.83 6.88
C ILE A 331 -22.45 -12.38 7.25
N ASP A 332 -21.88 -13.24 6.42
CA ASP A 332 -20.49 -13.66 6.57
C ASP A 332 -19.56 -12.82 5.69
N LEU A 333 -18.80 -11.93 6.31
CA LEU A 333 -17.82 -11.09 5.64
C LEU A 333 -16.40 -11.69 5.68
N SER A 334 -16.19 -12.86 6.27
CA SER A 334 -14.86 -13.43 6.55
C SER A 334 -13.96 -13.45 5.31
N GLY A 335 -12.80 -12.79 5.40
CA GLY A 335 -11.82 -12.76 4.31
C GLY A 335 -12.23 -11.89 3.10
N ILE A 336 -13.43 -11.33 3.09
CA ILE A 336 -13.92 -10.47 2.00
C ILE A 336 -13.19 -9.12 2.04
N LEU A 337 -12.81 -8.61 0.87
CA LEU A 337 -12.15 -7.30 0.75
C LEU A 337 -13.16 -6.15 0.72
N ARG A 338 -14.21 -6.37 -0.06
CA ARG A 338 -15.28 -5.44 -0.37
C ARG A 338 -16.51 -6.27 -0.66
N THR A 339 -17.63 -5.93 -0.05
CA THR A 339 -18.91 -6.52 -0.41
C THR A 339 -19.93 -5.45 -0.77
N ALA A 340 -20.88 -5.82 -1.64
CA ALA A 340 -22.04 -5.02 -1.99
C ALA A 340 -23.19 -5.38 -1.04
N ILE A 341 -23.69 -4.38 -0.33
CA ILE A 341 -24.86 -4.49 0.54
C ILE A 341 -26.03 -3.81 -0.15
N HIS A 342 -27.09 -4.54 -0.43
CA HIS A 342 -28.35 -3.97 -0.85
C HIS A 342 -29.18 -3.61 0.37
N VAL A 343 -29.58 -2.36 0.44
CA VAL A 343 -30.43 -1.86 1.51
C VAL A 343 -31.82 -1.69 0.92
N LEU A 344 -32.74 -2.60 1.25
CA LEU A 344 -34.08 -2.54 0.68
C LEU A 344 -34.93 -1.53 1.46
N PRO A 345 -35.53 -0.53 0.77
CA PRO A 345 -36.39 0.45 1.41
C PRO A 345 -37.54 -0.21 2.17
N ASP A 346 -38.14 -1.28 1.62
CA ASP A 346 -39.12 -2.21 2.21
C ASP A 346 -39.22 -3.46 1.31
N ASN A 347 -40.28 -4.30 1.40
CA ASN A 347 -40.55 -5.50 0.57
C ASN A 347 -40.59 -5.26 -0.98
N SER A 348 -40.10 -4.12 -1.45
CA SER A 348 -39.93 -3.77 -2.86
C SER A 348 -38.67 -4.42 -3.45
N THR A 349 -38.68 -4.57 -4.78
CA THR A 349 -37.52 -5.05 -5.53
C THR A 349 -36.35 -4.06 -5.43
N PRO A 350 -35.09 -4.53 -5.43
CA PRO A 350 -33.92 -3.66 -5.36
C PRO A 350 -33.93 -2.68 -6.53
N LEU A 351 -34.00 -1.37 -6.26
CA LEU A 351 -33.67 -0.36 -7.25
C LEU A 351 -32.15 -0.36 -7.47
N ASN A 352 -31.70 -0.11 -8.71
CA ASN A 352 -30.26 -0.04 -9.08
C ASN A 352 -29.42 0.94 -8.23
N ASN A 353 -30.06 1.83 -7.45
CA ASN A 353 -29.40 2.78 -6.56
C ASN A 353 -29.38 2.34 -5.08
N SER A 354 -29.76 1.10 -4.76
CA SER A 354 -29.90 0.61 -3.37
C SER A 354 -28.65 -0.08 -2.82
N THR A 355 -27.56 -0.07 -3.59
CA THR A 355 -26.34 -0.82 -3.26
C THR A 355 -25.28 0.09 -2.63
N CYS A 356 -24.82 -0.27 -1.44
CA CYS A 356 -23.67 0.33 -0.78
C CYS A 356 -22.50 -0.66 -0.79
N SER A 357 -21.26 -0.20 -0.99
CA SER A 357 -20.08 -1.07 -0.82
C SER A 357 -19.44 -0.85 0.53
N ILE A 358 -19.34 -1.90 1.37
CA ILE A 358 -18.64 -1.83 2.65
C ILE A 358 -17.24 -2.47 2.56
N TYR A 359 -16.35 -2.01 3.43
CA TYR A 359 -14.96 -2.44 3.54
C TYR A 359 -14.59 -2.50 5.03
N TYR A 360 -13.73 -3.44 5.42
CA TYR A 360 -13.27 -3.53 6.80
C TYR A 360 -12.46 -2.30 7.19
N HIS A 361 -11.40 -2.01 6.45
CA HIS A 361 -10.58 -0.84 6.71
C HIS A 361 -10.12 -0.27 5.39
N ARG A 362 -10.50 0.99 5.15
CA ARG A 362 -10.07 1.75 3.97
C ARG A 362 -9.16 2.86 4.43
N ILE A 363 -7.87 2.54 4.61
CA ILE A 363 -6.83 3.55 4.65
C ILE A 363 -6.47 3.84 3.20
N LEU A 364 -6.95 4.98 2.70
CA LEU A 364 -6.61 5.50 1.38
C LEU A 364 -6.83 4.49 0.25
N LYS A 365 -6.22 4.71 -0.92
CA LYS A 365 -6.51 3.93 -2.13
C LYS A 365 -5.88 2.53 -2.11
N ASP A 366 -4.92 2.27 -1.21
CA ASP A 366 -3.94 1.23 -1.47
C ASP A 366 -3.81 0.12 -0.41
N ASP A 367 -4.31 0.32 0.82
CA ASP A 367 -4.37 -0.74 1.85
C ASP A 367 -5.81 -1.11 2.20
N ASN A 368 -6.41 -1.92 1.33
CA ASN A 368 -7.67 -2.57 1.67
C ASN A 368 -7.38 -3.79 2.55
N HIS A 369 -7.62 -3.68 3.85
CA HIS A 369 -7.63 -4.85 4.71
C HIS A 369 -8.89 -5.66 4.46
N ARG A 370 -8.73 -6.98 4.49
CA ARG A 370 -9.86 -7.93 4.49
C ARG A 370 -10.56 -7.89 5.83
N PHE A 371 -11.85 -8.19 5.84
CA PHE A 371 -12.53 -8.55 7.08
C PHE A 371 -11.82 -9.77 7.71
N PRO A 372 -11.55 -9.74 9.03
CA PRO A 372 -10.90 -10.86 9.72
C PRO A 372 -11.65 -12.19 9.55
N PRO A 373 -10.97 -13.34 9.68
CA PRO A 373 -11.65 -14.63 9.77
C PRO A 373 -12.73 -14.63 10.86
N GLY A 374 -13.88 -15.25 10.60
CA GLY A 374 -14.99 -15.31 11.55
C GLY A 374 -15.84 -14.03 11.64
N THR A 375 -15.72 -13.10 10.68
CA THR A 375 -16.58 -11.91 10.61
C THR A 375 -17.98 -12.28 10.13
N VAL A 376 -18.72 -13.02 10.96
CA VAL A 376 -20.12 -13.40 10.73
C VAL A 376 -20.98 -12.58 11.67
N GLY A 377 -22.05 -11.95 11.16
CA GLY A 377 -22.81 -11.01 11.96
C GLY A 377 -23.88 -10.21 11.24
N ALA A 378 -24.33 -9.09 11.80
CA ALA A 378 -25.29 -8.20 11.13
C ALA A 378 -24.92 -6.72 11.23
N LEU A 379 -25.34 -5.96 10.23
CA LEU A 379 -25.28 -4.50 10.24
C LEU A 379 -26.45 -3.94 11.04
N TYR A 380 -26.19 -3.07 11.99
CA TYR A 380 -27.21 -2.43 12.82
C TYR A 380 -26.92 -0.95 13.04
N PHE A 381 -27.96 -0.18 13.34
CA PHE A 381 -27.82 1.20 13.76
C PHE A 381 -27.52 1.29 15.25
N HIS A 382 -26.37 1.89 15.58
CA HIS A 382 -26.05 2.31 16.92
C HIS A 382 -26.43 3.78 17.10
N PRO A 383 -27.42 4.11 17.95
CA PRO A 383 -27.87 5.47 18.12
C PRO A 383 -26.78 6.34 18.75
N PRO A 384 -26.75 7.64 18.44
CA PRO A 384 -25.84 8.56 19.12
C PRO A 384 -26.18 8.66 20.62
N PRO A 385 -25.19 8.83 21.51
CA PRO A 385 -25.45 9.19 22.90
C PRO A 385 -26.07 10.61 22.97
N PRO A 386 -26.86 10.93 24.02
CA PRO A 386 -27.61 12.19 24.09
C PRO A 386 -26.77 13.46 23.97
N HIS A 387 -25.53 13.42 24.45
CA HIS A 387 -24.59 14.54 24.44
C HIS A 387 -23.77 14.64 23.15
N ASN A 388 -23.90 13.69 22.23
CA ASN A 388 -23.17 13.68 20.98
C ASN A 388 -24.02 13.05 19.86
N PRO A 389 -24.88 13.84 19.20
CA PRO A 389 -25.74 13.38 18.10
C PRO A 389 -24.95 12.80 16.91
N ASN A 390 -23.64 13.01 16.86
CA ASN A 390 -22.76 12.62 15.76
C ASN A 390 -22.11 11.25 15.96
N ALA A 391 -22.03 10.75 17.20
CA ALA A 391 -21.39 9.46 17.51
C ALA A 391 -22.22 8.25 17.07
N GLY A 392 -23.45 8.46 16.59
CA GLY A 392 -24.28 7.42 15.99
C GLY A 392 -23.74 6.93 14.65
N GLY A 393 -24.23 5.77 14.20
CA GLY A 393 -23.87 5.24 12.90
C GLY A 393 -24.20 3.76 12.73
N ILE A 394 -23.80 3.21 11.60
CA ILE A 394 -23.98 1.78 11.32
C ILE A 394 -22.74 1.03 11.77
N ARG A 395 -22.94 -0.02 12.57
CA ARG A 395 -21.91 -0.92 13.06
C ARG A 395 -22.16 -2.34 12.55
N PHE A 396 -21.17 -3.21 12.71
CA PHE A 396 -21.29 -4.63 12.40
C PHE A 396 -21.13 -5.43 13.69
N ARG A 397 -22.15 -6.18 14.10
CA ARG A 397 -22.12 -7.01 15.30
C ARG A 397 -21.80 -8.45 14.94
N LEU A 398 -20.75 -9.01 15.54
CA LEU A 398 -20.30 -10.38 15.38
C LEU A 398 -21.22 -11.33 16.15
N MET A 399 -21.83 -12.29 15.45
CA MET A 399 -22.73 -13.32 15.99
C MET A 399 -22.97 -14.43 14.96
N ALA A 400 -23.16 -15.66 15.42
CA ALA A 400 -23.44 -16.79 14.54
C ALA A 400 -24.93 -16.89 14.17
N ASP A 401 -25.81 -16.39 15.03
CA ASP A 401 -27.25 -16.34 14.84
C ASP A 401 -27.80 -14.99 15.35
N VAL A 402 -28.87 -14.50 14.73
CA VAL A 402 -29.50 -13.21 15.09
C VAL A 402 -30.10 -13.23 16.50
N ALA A 403 -30.47 -14.40 17.03
CA ALA A 403 -30.92 -14.55 18.42
C ALA A 403 -29.81 -14.21 19.43
N GLN A 404 -28.54 -14.21 19.02
CA GLN A 404 -27.38 -13.89 19.86
C GLN A 404 -26.98 -12.40 19.80
N PHE A 405 -27.84 -11.54 19.24
CA PHE A 405 -27.49 -10.12 19.02
C PHE A 405 -27.04 -9.40 20.30
N ASP A 406 -27.69 -9.67 21.43
CA ASP A 406 -27.37 -9.02 22.70
C ASP A 406 -26.02 -9.49 23.29
N ASP A 407 -25.63 -10.72 22.98
CA ASP A 407 -24.36 -11.33 23.43
C ASP A 407 -23.20 -11.05 22.45
N GLY A 408 -23.49 -10.56 21.25
CA GLY A 408 -22.51 -10.30 20.21
C GLY A 408 -21.62 -9.08 20.49
N GLU A 409 -20.37 -9.15 20.06
CA GLU A 409 -19.44 -8.00 20.11
C GLU A 409 -19.45 -7.21 18.79
N ASP A 410 -19.20 -5.90 18.87
CA ASP A 410 -18.98 -5.13 17.64
C ASP A 410 -17.63 -5.51 17.00
N LEU A 411 -17.62 -5.61 15.67
CA LEU A 411 -16.41 -5.73 14.87
C LEU A 411 -15.47 -4.57 15.20
N LYS A 412 -14.22 -4.88 15.53
CA LYS A 412 -13.17 -3.88 15.84
C LYS A 412 -12.21 -3.78 14.68
N LEU A 413 -11.69 -2.58 14.41
CA LEU A 413 -10.55 -2.30 13.55
C LEU A 413 -9.26 -2.83 14.18
N PRO A 414 -8.14 -2.94 13.42
CA PRO A 414 -6.86 -3.46 13.96
C PRO A 414 -6.35 -2.75 15.22
N LYS A 415 -6.71 -1.47 15.41
CA LYS A 415 -6.35 -0.68 16.60
C LYS A 415 -7.32 -0.86 17.78
N GLY A 416 -8.23 -1.84 17.72
CA GLY A 416 -9.25 -2.10 18.73
C GLY A 416 -10.48 -1.17 18.69
N THR A 417 -10.45 -0.11 17.88
CA THR A 417 -11.59 0.82 17.72
C THR A 417 -12.76 0.13 17.02
N VAL A 418 -13.99 0.36 17.46
CA VAL A 418 -15.19 -0.22 16.83
C VAL A 418 -15.31 0.21 15.36
N TRP A 419 -15.55 -0.75 14.48
CA TRP A 419 -15.86 -0.53 13.07
C TRP A 419 -17.22 0.15 12.96
N GLN A 420 -17.26 1.32 12.31
CA GLN A 420 -18.47 2.11 12.17
C GLN A 420 -18.48 2.94 10.88
N ILE A 421 -19.65 3.01 10.24
CA ILE A 421 -19.98 4.03 9.25
C ILE A 421 -20.72 5.14 10.00
N SER A 422 -20.03 6.24 10.32
CA SER A 422 -20.62 7.32 11.11
C SER A 422 -21.82 7.94 10.41
N LEU A 423 -22.79 8.40 11.21
CA LEU A 423 -24.01 9.01 10.71
C LEU A 423 -23.73 10.24 9.83
N PHE A 424 -22.66 10.98 10.11
CA PHE A 424 -22.15 12.02 9.21
C PHE A 424 -21.80 11.52 7.82
N ARG A 425 -21.08 10.41 7.70
CA ARG A 425 -20.75 9.84 6.39
C ARG A 425 -22.01 9.41 5.66
N LEU A 426 -22.97 8.81 6.38
CA LEU A 426 -24.27 8.45 5.84
C LEU A 426 -24.99 9.69 5.28
N ALA A 427 -24.94 10.82 6.00
CA ALA A 427 -25.57 12.08 5.62
C ALA A 427 -24.87 12.80 4.44
N THR A 428 -23.55 12.71 4.33
CA THR A 428 -22.77 13.56 3.42
C THR A 428 -22.25 12.87 2.16
N GLN A 429 -22.14 11.55 2.12
CA GLN A 429 -21.57 10.85 0.97
C GLN A 429 -22.65 10.09 0.21
N ALA A 430 -22.82 10.40 -1.07
CA ALA A 430 -23.86 9.81 -1.92
C ALA A 430 -23.84 8.27 -1.96
N VAL A 431 -22.66 7.64 -1.82
CA VAL A 431 -22.50 6.18 -1.78
C VAL A 431 -23.23 5.50 -0.62
N TRP A 432 -23.55 6.24 0.45
CA TRP A 432 -24.24 5.73 1.64
C TRP A 432 -25.71 6.12 1.72
N LYS A 433 -26.24 6.80 0.70
CA LYS A 433 -27.65 7.22 0.65
C LYS A 433 -28.62 6.06 0.92
N PRO A 434 -28.44 4.83 0.41
CA PRO A 434 -29.36 3.72 0.71
C PRO A 434 -29.50 3.41 2.20
N PHE A 435 -28.39 3.39 2.94
CA PHE A 435 -28.41 3.22 4.38
C PHE A 435 -29.12 4.39 5.08
N LEU A 436 -28.85 5.63 4.67
CA LEU A 436 -29.49 6.80 5.25
C LEU A 436 -31.02 6.78 5.06
N GLU A 437 -31.49 6.46 3.85
CA GLU A 437 -32.92 6.35 3.58
C GLU A 437 -33.55 5.24 4.42
N LYS A 438 -32.86 4.10 4.60
CA LYS A 438 -33.33 3.02 5.48
C LYS A 438 -33.46 3.44 6.94
N LEU A 439 -32.50 4.22 7.45
CA LEU A 439 -32.58 4.76 8.81
C LEU A 439 -33.79 5.70 8.98
N LYS A 440 -34.14 6.48 7.94
CA LYS A 440 -35.34 7.33 7.94
C LYS A 440 -36.62 6.50 7.89
N THR A 441 -36.70 5.50 7.00
CA THR A 441 -37.92 4.68 6.88
C THR A 441 -38.21 3.86 8.13
N GLU A 442 -37.17 3.49 8.89
CA GLU A 442 -37.32 2.78 10.16
C GLU A 442 -37.50 3.69 11.38
N ASP A 443 -37.56 5.02 11.17
CA ASP A 443 -37.62 6.05 12.23
C ASP A 443 -36.49 5.92 13.27
N LEU A 444 -35.29 5.54 12.80
CA LEU A 444 -34.09 5.43 13.62
C LEU A 444 -33.32 6.75 13.70
N VAL A 445 -33.56 7.65 12.74
CA VAL A 445 -32.98 9.00 12.69
C VAL A 445 -34.09 9.97 12.30
N GLY A 446 -34.37 10.96 13.14
CA GLY A 446 -35.40 11.96 12.87
C GLY A 446 -35.06 12.82 11.64
N GLU A 447 -36.07 13.26 10.89
CA GLU A 447 -35.89 14.03 9.65
C GLU A 447 -35.05 15.30 9.85
N LYS A 448 -35.18 15.96 11.01
CA LYS A 448 -34.41 17.17 11.37
C LYS A 448 -32.97 16.87 11.75
N ALA A 449 -32.69 15.66 12.27
CA ALA A 449 -31.36 15.31 12.73
C ALA A 449 -30.33 15.36 11.59
N ILE A 450 -30.72 15.06 10.33
CA ILE A 450 -29.78 15.01 9.20
C ILE A 450 -29.35 16.39 8.71
N PRO A 451 -30.25 17.37 8.45
CA PRO A 451 -29.84 18.75 8.21
C PRO A 451 -29.01 19.32 9.36
N ASP A 452 -29.43 19.08 10.60
CA ASP A 452 -28.71 19.55 11.79
C ASP A 452 -27.31 18.91 11.85
N LEU A 453 -27.19 17.62 11.55
CA LEU A 453 -25.91 16.91 11.43
C LEU A 453 -25.00 17.54 10.37
N ILE A 454 -25.52 17.91 9.21
CA ILE A 454 -24.73 18.50 8.12
C ILE A 454 -24.30 19.93 8.44
N ILE A 455 -25.21 20.73 9.00
CA ILE A 455 -24.97 22.12 9.37
C ILE A 455 -24.01 22.19 10.57
N ASN A 456 -24.24 21.39 11.61
CA ASN A 456 -23.41 21.34 12.81
C ASN A 456 -22.05 20.64 12.56
N TYR A 457 -21.88 19.96 11.42
CA TYR A 457 -20.57 19.38 11.07
C TYR A 457 -19.55 20.37 10.52
N GLN A 458 -19.93 21.63 10.37
CA GLN A 458 -18.98 22.69 10.11
C GLN A 458 -18.79 23.50 11.38
N PRO A 459 -17.89 23.06 12.29
CA PRO A 459 -17.50 23.82 13.48
C PRO A 459 -17.42 25.31 13.19
N ILE A 460 -18.26 26.10 13.85
CA ILE A 460 -18.18 27.55 13.74
C ILE A 460 -17.23 28.04 14.83
N VAL A 461 -16.15 28.68 14.40
CA VAL A 461 -15.24 29.38 15.31
C VAL A 461 -15.73 30.82 15.43
N HIS A 462 -16.24 31.13 16.62
CA HIS A 462 -16.67 32.47 17.03
C HIS A 462 -15.49 33.28 17.57
N THR A 463 -14.60 32.63 18.31
CA THR A 463 -13.39 33.24 18.90
C THR A 463 -12.25 32.23 18.93
N LEU A 464 -11.01 32.73 18.88
CA LEU A 464 -9.82 31.94 19.18
C LEU A 464 -9.19 32.35 20.53
N ASP A 465 -9.76 33.35 21.21
CA ASP A 465 -9.37 33.80 22.53
C ASP A 465 -10.06 32.93 23.62
N PRO A 466 -9.29 32.12 24.39
CA PRO A 466 -9.86 31.30 25.46
C PRO A 466 -10.74 32.08 26.44
N HIS A 467 -10.39 33.33 26.72
CA HIS A 467 -11.10 34.16 27.70
C HIS A 467 -12.44 34.70 27.17
N LYS A 468 -12.69 34.61 25.86
CA LYS A 468 -13.93 35.04 25.22
C LYS A 468 -14.87 33.90 24.87
N MET A 469 -14.44 32.63 24.96
CA MET A 469 -15.23 31.48 24.53
C MET A 469 -16.63 31.42 25.17
N GLN A 470 -16.71 31.66 26.48
CA GLN A 470 -18.01 31.69 27.20
C GLN A 470 -18.87 32.89 26.80
N LEU A 471 -18.26 34.02 26.42
CA LEU A 471 -18.97 35.25 26.05
C LEU A 471 -19.43 35.25 24.59
N SER A 472 -18.78 34.45 23.74
CA SER A 472 -19.04 34.38 22.30
C SER A 472 -19.94 33.22 21.90
N ASP A 473 -20.57 32.54 22.87
CA ASP A 473 -21.32 31.29 22.68
C ASP A 473 -20.52 30.25 21.88
N GLN A 474 -19.20 30.16 22.12
CA GLN A 474 -18.37 29.18 21.43
C GLN A 474 -18.76 27.77 21.89
N GLU A 475 -19.19 26.93 20.96
CA GLU A 475 -19.47 25.51 21.23
C GLU A 475 -18.19 24.66 21.13
N VAL A 476 -18.20 23.51 21.82
CA VAL A 476 -17.21 22.44 21.61
C VAL A 476 -17.60 21.60 20.39
N PHE A 477 -16.60 21.11 19.68
CA PHE A 477 -16.71 20.29 18.49
C PHE A 477 -16.30 18.85 18.81
N ASP A 478 -17.07 17.87 18.36
CA ASP A 478 -16.61 16.48 18.33
C ASP A 478 -15.97 16.14 16.98
N LEU A 479 -14.66 15.93 17.00
CA LEU A 479 -13.88 15.50 15.85
C LEU A 479 -13.65 13.98 15.83
N SER A 480 -14.13 13.22 16.81
CA SER A 480 -13.81 11.80 16.98
C SER A 480 -14.02 10.97 15.71
N GLY A 481 -12.97 10.27 15.27
CA GLY A 481 -13.05 9.30 14.17
C GLY A 481 -13.18 9.90 12.76
N ILE A 482 -13.20 11.23 12.59
CA ILE A 482 -13.21 11.85 11.26
C ILE A 482 -11.78 12.03 10.72
N LEU A 483 -11.63 12.07 9.40
CA LEU A 483 -10.32 12.27 8.76
C LEU A 483 -9.91 13.74 8.74
N HIS A 484 -10.88 14.60 8.50
CA HIS A 484 -10.77 16.05 8.52
C HIS A 484 -12.15 16.64 8.78
N THR A 485 -12.20 17.87 9.27
CA THR A 485 -13.42 18.67 9.28
C THR A 485 -13.17 20.01 8.62
N THR A 486 -14.24 20.65 8.16
CA THR A 486 -14.20 22.00 7.62
C THR A 486 -14.74 22.95 8.67
N VAL A 487 -13.84 23.77 9.23
CA VAL A 487 -14.15 24.80 10.21
C VAL A 487 -14.58 26.05 9.47
N ARG A 488 -15.67 26.66 9.92
CA ARG A 488 -16.19 27.93 9.41
C ARG A 488 -15.90 29.08 10.37
N VAL A 489 -15.68 30.24 9.79
CA VAL A 489 -15.61 31.51 10.51
C VAL A 489 -16.75 32.36 9.98
N LEU A 490 -17.60 32.88 10.86
CA LEU A 490 -18.69 33.75 10.45
C LEU A 490 -18.09 35.05 9.87
N PRO A 491 -18.49 35.46 8.65
CA PRO A 491 -18.02 36.71 8.10
C PRO A 491 -18.60 37.88 8.88
N ASP A 492 -17.77 38.89 9.18
CA ASP A 492 -18.21 40.16 9.76
C ASP A 492 -18.99 41.02 8.74
N ASP A 493 -18.74 40.80 7.45
CA ASP A 493 -19.35 41.52 6.33
C ASP A 493 -19.80 40.49 5.27
N PRO A 494 -21.08 40.48 4.82
CA PRO A 494 -21.64 39.54 3.84
C PRO A 494 -20.99 39.58 2.44
N THR A 495 -19.79 40.14 2.29
CA THR A 495 -19.07 40.17 1.01
C THR A 495 -18.97 38.75 0.38
N PRO A 496 -19.44 38.60 -0.87
CA PRO A 496 -19.72 37.28 -1.45
C PRO A 496 -18.48 36.46 -1.87
N HIS A 497 -17.25 36.90 -1.60
CA HIS A 497 -16.05 36.36 -2.27
C HIS A 497 -14.95 35.84 -1.33
N GLY A 498 -15.16 35.89 -0.01
CA GLY A 498 -14.21 35.30 0.95
C GLY A 498 -14.55 33.84 1.23
N ASN A 499 -13.61 32.93 0.96
CA ASN A 499 -13.70 31.55 1.46
C ASN A 499 -13.81 31.64 2.99
N SER A 500 -14.96 31.27 3.57
CA SER A 500 -15.25 31.43 5.00
C SER A 500 -15.01 30.14 5.77
N ALA A 501 -14.24 29.23 5.19
CA ALA A 501 -14.05 27.89 5.69
C ALA A 501 -12.64 27.38 5.39
N CYS A 502 -12.08 26.60 6.31
CA CYS A 502 -10.78 25.94 6.17
C CYS A 502 -10.88 24.50 6.68
N SER A 503 -10.07 23.60 6.12
CA SER A 503 -10.09 22.18 6.53
C SER A 503 -8.96 21.88 7.51
N ILE A 504 -9.31 21.34 8.68
CA ILE A 504 -8.36 20.87 9.69
C ILE A 504 -8.20 19.35 9.63
N TYR A 505 -6.97 18.88 9.85
CA TYR A 505 -6.58 17.47 9.79
C TYR A 505 -5.87 17.09 11.08
N TYR A 506 -6.10 15.89 11.60
CA TYR A 506 -5.37 15.39 12.76
C TYR A 506 -3.88 15.22 12.46
N HIS A 507 -3.54 14.62 11.31
CA HIS A 507 -2.15 14.44 10.89
C HIS A 507 -2.08 14.56 9.36
N LYS A 508 -1.24 15.48 8.86
CA LYS A 508 -1.10 15.79 7.41
C LYS A 508 0.37 15.71 6.97
N PHE A 509 1.12 14.72 7.46
CA PHE A 509 2.55 14.61 7.14
C PHE A 509 2.80 14.04 5.73
N THR A 510 1.93 13.15 5.23
CA THR A 510 2.08 12.59 3.87
C THR A 510 0.71 12.34 3.24
N LYS A 511 0.65 12.21 1.90
CA LYS A 511 -0.57 11.76 1.19
C LYS A 511 -1.01 10.34 1.60
N ILE A 512 -0.16 9.60 2.31
CA ILE A 512 -0.29 8.17 2.63
C ILE A 512 -0.81 7.98 4.07
N ASP A 513 -0.79 9.01 4.92
CA ASP A 513 -1.08 8.85 6.35
C ASP A 513 -2.20 9.78 6.83
N ASN A 514 -3.39 9.64 6.22
CA ASN A 514 -4.60 10.31 6.68
C ASN A 514 -5.12 9.61 7.94
N GLN A 515 -4.54 9.95 9.09
CA GLN A 515 -5.04 9.46 10.37
C GLN A 515 -6.34 10.17 10.76
N ARG A 516 -7.29 9.39 11.29
CA ARG A 516 -8.51 9.92 11.90
C ARG A 516 -8.16 10.57 13.24
N PHE A 517 -8.92 11.59 13.61
CA PHE A 517 -8.91 12.10 14.98
C PHE A 517 -9.20 10.95 15.98
N PRO A 518 -8.47 10.86 17.10
CA PRO A 518 -8.70 9.83 18.10
C PRO A 518 -10.14 9.83 18.66
N PRO A 519 -10.63 8.70 19.19
CA PRO A 519 -11.87 8.69 19.95
C PRO A 519 -11.82 9.69 21.13
N GLY A 520 -12.92 10.39 21.38
CA GLY A 520 -13.01 11.38 22.46
C GLY A 520 -12.40 12.74 22.12
N THR A 521 -12.15 13.05 20.85
CA THR A 521 -11.66 14.38 20.42
C THR A 521 -12.80 15.40 20.45
N VAL A 522 -13.27 15.72 21.64
CA VAL A 522 -14.31 16.73 21.90
C VAL A 522 -13.63 17.96 22.50
N GLY A 523 -13.85 19.15 21.93
CA GLY A 523 -13.13 20.33 22.36
C GLY A 523 -13.26 21.55 21.45
N ALA A 524 -12.46 22.61 21.68
CA ALA A 524 -12.50 23.82 20.86
C ALA A 524 -11.12 24.23 20.35
N LEU A 525 -11.10 25.00 19.26
CA LEU A 525 -9.89 25.62 18.73
C LEU A 525 -9.57 26.89 19.54
N TYR A 526 -8.29 27.11 19.82
CA TYR A 526 -7.83 28.33 20.48
C TYR A 526 -6.45 28.77 19.98
N TYR A 527 -6.14 30.05 20.11
CA TYR A 527 -4.83 30.59 19.81
C TYR A 527 -3.92 30.51 21.04
N HIS A 528 -2.77 29.89 20.88
CA HIS A 528 -1.73 29.79 21.90
C HIS A 528 -0.52 30.63 21.49
N LEU A 529 -0.13 31.56 22.36
CA LEU A 529 1.06 32.39 22.21
C LEU A 529 2.09 32.06 23.30
N PRO A 530 3.26 31.50 22.96
CA PRO A 530 4.33 31.25 23.93
C PRO A 530 4.87 32.56 24.54
N PRO A 531 5.23 32.62 25.84
CA PRO A 531 5.59 33.85 26.55
C PRO A 531 6.77 34.67 25.98
N HIS A 532 7.65 34.04 25.19
CA HIS A 532 8.92 34.67 24.75
C HIS A 532 9.11 34.70 23.24
N ASN A 533 8.15 34.21 22.46
CA ASN A 533 8.35 34.04 21.04
C ASN A 533 7.06 34.26 20.24
N ALA A 534 6.85 35.49 19.78
CA ALA A 534 5.65 35.86 19.06
C ALA A 534 5.49 35.12 17.72
N VAL A 535 6.59 34.72 17.06
CA VAL A 535 6.52 33.96 15.81
C VAL A 535 6.16 32.48 16.04
N ALA A 536 6.29 31.99 17.27
CA ALA A 536 5.97 30.61 17.67
C ALA A 536 4.49 30.39 18.02
N GLY A 537 3.64 31.41 17.86
CA GLY A 537 2.22 31.28 18.09
C GLY A 537 1.56 30.25 17.18
N SER A 538 0.45 29.67 17.63
CA SER A 538 -0.22 28.58 16.91
C SER A 538 -1.69 28.44 17.32
N ILE A 539 -2.52 27.92 16.41
CA ILE A 539 -3.86 27.45 16.78
C ILE A 539 -3.74 26.01 17.28
N ARG A 540 -4.34 25.71 18.43
CA ARG A 540 -4.38 24.39 19.07
C ARG A 540 -5.81 23.91 19.24
N PHE A 541 -5.99 22.63 19.56
CA PHE A 541 -7.29 22.05 19.89
C PHE A 541 -7.28 21.61 21.36
N ARG A 542 -8.13 22.20 22.18
CA ARG A 542 -8.25 21.90 23.62
C ARG A 542 -9.35 20.88 23.84
N LEU A 543 -9.02 19.71 24.38
CA LEU A 543 -9.95 18.64 24.76
C LEU A 543 -10.71 19.04 26.03
N MET A 544 -12.04 19.13 25.93
CA MET A 544 -12.95 19.50 27.00
C MET A 544 -14.40 19.18 26.60
N ALA A 545 -15.25 18.82 27.56
CA ALA A 545 -16.67 18.53 27.30
C ALA A 545 -17.54 19.79 27.21
N ASP A 546 -17.06 20.90 27.79
CA ASP A 546 -17.72 22.21 27.80
C ASP A 546 -16.67 23.32 27.86
N VAL A 547 -16.96 24.49 27.30
CA VAL A 547 -16.03 25.64 27.29
C VAL A 547 -15.70 26.19 28.68
N SER A 548 -16.56 25.97 29.68
CA SER A 548 -16.26 26.30 31.08
C SER A 548 -15.11 25.48 31.67
N GLN A 549 -14.76 24.36 31.05
CA GLN A 549 -13.69 23.47 31.48
C GLN A 549 -12.34 23.78 30.83
N PHE A 550 -12.21 24.89 30.11
CA PHE A 550 -11.00 25.23 29.35
C PHE A 550 -9.72 25.08 30.17
N ASP A 551 -9.69 25.67 31.38
CA ASP A 551 -8.51 25.63 32.25
C ASP A 551 -8.12 24.22 32.69
N SER A 552 -9.11 23.35 32.90
CA SER A 552 -8.91 21.94 33.27
C SER A 552 -8.69 20.98 32.09
N GLY A 553 -8.97 21.43 30.86
CA GLY A 553 -8.78 20.64 29.66
C GLY A 553 -7.31 20.33 29.37
N GLU A 554 -7.06 19.50 28.36
CA GLU A 554 -5.70 19.25 27.85
C GLU A 554 -5.63 19.48 26.35
N ASP A 555 -4.45 19.78 25.82
CA ASP A 555 -4.30 19.93 24.37
C ASP A 555 -4.32 18.55 23.69
N LEU A 556 -4.98 18.47 22.53
CA LEU A 556 -4.93 17.30 21.66
C LEU A 556 -3.47 17.01 21.30
N LYS A 557 -3.05 15.75 21.45
CA LYS A 557 -1.69 15.29 21.14
C LYS A 557 -1.69 14.47 19.85
N LEU A 558 -0.60 14.57 19.10
CA LEU A 558 -0.27 13.69 17.99
C LEU A 558 0.18 12.31 18.51
N PRO A 559 0.24 11.26 17.66
CA PRO A 559 0.76 9.95 18.06
C PRO A 559 2.20 10.00 18.62
N SER A 560 2.97 11.02 18.22
CA SER A 560 4.31 11.29 18.73
C SER A 560 4.35 11.86 20.16
N GLY A 561 3.18 12.15 20.76
CA GLY A 561 3.05 12.83 22.05
C GLY A 561 3.10 14.35 21.98
N SER A 562 3.55 14.93 20.85
CA SER A 562 3.59 16.38 20.64
C SER A 562 2.18 16.98 20.56
N VAL A 563 2.02 18.22 21.01
CA VAL A 563 0.75 18.96 20.88
C VAL A 563 0.37 19.18 19.42
N TRP A 564 -0.85 18.82 19.05
CA TRP A 564 -1.46 19.15 17.76
C TRP A 564 -1.63 20.66 17.64
N HIS A 565 -1.14 21.24 16.55
CA HIS A 565 -1.26 22.68 16.33
C HIS A 565 -1.12 23.05 14.84
N ILE A 566 -1.64 24.23 14.50
CA ILE A 566 -1.44 24.92 13.22
C ILE A 566 -0.54 26.13 13.50
N PRO A 567 0.75 26.08 13.10
CA PRO A 567 1.69 27.18 13.33
C PRO A 567 1.26 28.50 12.68
N LEU A 568 1.56 29.63 13.33
CA LEU A 568 1.24 30.97 12.82
C LEU A 568 1.79 31.21 11.41
N HIS A 569 3.02 30.78 11.11
CA HIS A 569 3.58 30.94 9.77
C HIS A 569 2.72 30.26 8.69
N LYS A 570 2.09 29.10 8.99
CA LYS A 570 1.19 28.45 8.04
C LYS A 570 -0.09 29.27 7.84
N LEU A 571 -0.63 29.83 8.91
CA LEU A 571 -1.81 30.71 8.85
C LEU A 571 -1.55 31.91 7.93
N VAL A 572 -0.34 32.48 8.02
CA VAL A 572 0.07 33.69 7.28
C VAL A 572 0.35 33.42 5.81
N ILE A 573 0.98 32.29 5.49
CA ILE A 573 1.45 31.99 4.13
C ILE A 573 0.36 31.33 3.28
N ALA A 574 -0.40 30.40 3.86
CA ALA A 574 -1.28 29.52 3.10
C ALA A 574 -2.70 30.08 3.08
N SER A 575 -3.19 30.42 1.88
CA SER A 575 -4.50 31.07 1.70
C SER A 575 -5.68 30.19 2.16
N GLU A 576 -5.50 28.88 2.29
CA GLU A 576 -6.51 28.00 2.88
C GLU A 576 -6.81 28.30 4.35
N TRP A 577 -5.90 28.99 5.06
CA TRP A 577 -6.04 29.33 6.48
C TRP A 577 -6.50 30.77 6.72
N GLU A 578 -6.73 31.55 5.66
CA GLU A 578 -7.20 32.94 5.75
C GLU A 578 -8.45 33.11 6.65
N PRO A 579 -9.45 32.20 6.68
CA PRO A 579 -10.57 32.33 7.61
C PRO A 579 -10.13 32.44 9.07
N LEU A 580 -9.19 31.58 9.51
CA LEU A 580 -8.70 31.57 10.89
C LEU A 580 -7.73 32.73 11.15
N LEU A 581 -6.88 33.08 10.18
CA LEU A 581 -6.00 34.24 10.29
C LEU A 581 -6.80 35.52 10.51
N ARG A 582 -7.96 35.66 9.85
CA ARG A 582 -8.87 36.80 10.07
C ARG A 582 -9.34 36.92 11.51
N VAL A 583 -9.68 35.80 12.17
CA VAL A 583 -10.06 35.81 13.60
C VAL A 583 -8.88 36.24 14.45
N VAL A 584 -7.69 35.72 14.18
CA VAL A 584 -6.44 36.11 14.87
C VAL A 584 -6.19 37.61 14.78
N ARG A 585 -6.36 38.21 13.59
CA ARG A 585 -6.22 39.67 13.36
C ARG A 585 -7.31 40.47 14.07
N LYS A 586 -8.57 40.08 13.86
CA LYS A 586 -9.75 40.75 14.43
C LYS A 586 -9.67 40.85 15.95
N GLU A 587 -9.23 39.77 16.60
CA GLU A 587 -9.13 39.69 18.05
C GLU A 587 -7.79 40.21 18.59
N SER A 588 -6.90 40.71 17.71
CA SER A 588 -5.57 41.21 18.06
C SER A 588 -4.75 40.19 18.89
N LEU A 589 -4.87 38.90 18.55
CA LEU A 589 -4.16 37.82 19.27
C LEU A 589 -2.66 37.78 18.93
N VAL A 590 -2.26 38.49 17.87
CA VAL A 590 -0.88 38.66 17.41
C VAL A 590 -0.70 40.08 16.92
N ASP A 591 0.47 40.67 17.17
CA ASP A 591 0.88 41.95 16.61
C ASP A 591 0.98 41.86 15.07
N GLU A 592 0.33 42.78 14.35
CA GLU A 592 0.37 42.85 12.88
C GLU A 592 1.78 43.02 12.31
N ALA A 593 2.71 43.62 13.07
CA ALA A 593 4.11 43.68 12.67
C ALA A 593 4.71 42.27 12.54
N VAL A 594 4.36 41.35 13.43
CA VAL A 594 4.83 39.95 13.38
C VAL A 594 4.25 39.24 12.16
N ILE A 595 2.97 39.42 11.87
CA ILE A 595 2.33 38.88 10.66
C ILE A 595 3.03 39.42 9.41
N THR A 596 3.30 40.72 9.35
CA THR A 596 4.00 41.38 8.24
C THR A 596 5.43 40.85 8.06
N ASP A 597 6.17 40.67 9.17
CA ASP A 597 7.53 40.12 9.16
C ASP A 597 7.53 38.68 8.61
N LEU A 598 6.55 37.87 9.03
CA LEU A 598 6.34 36.52 8.51
C LEU A 598 5.97 36.52 7.02
N GLN A 599 5.10 37.42 6.54
CA GLN A 599 4.78 37.52 5.11
C GLN A 599 6.01 37.84 4.26
N LYS A 600 6.90 38.71 4.75
CA LYS A 600 8.11 39.11 4.03
C LYS A 600 9.14 37.99 3.96
N LEU A 601 9.22 37.13 4.97
CA LEU A 601 10.22 36.06 5.04
C LEU A 601 10.14 35.06 3.87
N TRP A 602 9.03 35.01 3.13
CA TRP A 602 8.80 33.94 2.17
C TRP A 602 8.13 34.38 0.88
N ASP A 603 8.90 34.39 -0.22
CA ASP A 603 8.35 34.48 -1.57
C ASP A 603 7.75 33.13 -2.05
N LYS A 604 8.35 31.99 -1.67
CA LYS A 604 7.88 30.62 -1.99
C LYS A 604 8.39 29.59 -0.98
N PRO A 605 7.80 29.48 0.22
CA PRO A 605 8.27 28.53 1.20
C PRO A 605 7.84 27.10 0.82
N PRO A 606 8.64 26.09 1.16
CA PRO A 606 8.16 24.73 1.13
C PRO A 606 7.09 24.56 2.23
N LEU A 607 5.81 24.50 1.82
CA LEU A 607 4.61 24.48 2.67
C LEU A 607 4.56 23.36 3.74
N ASN A 608 5.48 22.39 3.66
CA ASN A 608 5.52 21.20 4.51
C ASN A 608 6.73 21.14 5.46
N PHE A 609 7.42 22.25 5.70
CA PHE A 609 8.53 22.27 6.66
C PHE A 609 8.04 22.40 8.10
N ASN A 610 8.65 21.61 8.99
CA ASN A 610 8.56 21.82 10.43
C ASN A 610 9.65 22.82 10.83
N TYR A 611 9.22 23.93 11.43
CA TYR A 611 10.11 24.96 11.93
C TYR A 611 10.26 24.83 13.44
N HIS A 612 11.49 25.02 13.91
CA HIS A 612 11.82 25.19 15.31
C HIS A 612 12.03 26.68 15.60
N TYR A 613 11.57 27.11 16.77
CA TYR A 613 11.58 28.52 17.14
C TYR A 613 12.70 28.86 18.12
N GLU A 614 13.26 27.85 18.78
CA GLU A 614 14.29 27.98 19.80
C GLU A 614 15.33 26.85 19.67
N LEU A 615 16.58 27.17 19.99
CA LEU A 615 17.64 26.17 20.15
C LEU A 615 17.39 25.42 21.45
N GLY A 616 17.02 24.14 21.35
CA GLY A 616 16.64 23.30 22.50
C GLY A 616 15.16 22.90 22.52
N GLN A 617 14.34 23.39 21.58
CA GLN A 617 12.96 22.92 21.44
C GLN A 617 12.95 21.42 21.13
N PRO A 618 12.31 20.57 21.96
CA PRO A 618 12.26 19.13 21.70
C PRO A 618 11.45 18.85 20.44
N PHE A 619 11.89 17.86 19.66
CA PHE A 619 11.17 17.40 18.49
C PHE A 619 11.34 15.91 18.30
N VAL A 620 10.35 15.30 17.65
CA VAL A 620 10.40 13.88 17.32
C VAL A 620 11.08 13.72 15.96
N ILE A 621 12.04 12.81 15.95
CA ILE A 621 12.74 12.37 14.75
C ILE A 621 12.21 10.97 14.42
N ASP A 622 11.70 10.84 13.20
CA ASP A 622 11.45 9.54 12.61
C ASP A 622 12.73 9.09 11.89
N LEU A 623 13.38 8.07 12.47
CA LEU A 623 14.64 7.52 11.95
C LEU A 623 14.43 6.52 10.81
N GLU A 624 13.18 6.21 10.43
CA GLU A 624 12.91 5.36 9.25
C GLU A 624 13.25 6.08 7.94
N HIS A 625 13.32 7.41 7.96
CA HIS A 625 13.64 8.23 6.79
C HIS A 625 15.14 8.51 6.68
N ALA A 626 15.72 8.27 5.50
CA ALA A 626 17.16 8.44 5.26
C ALA A 626 17.66 9.90 5.37
N THR A 627 16.77 10.90 5.30
CA THR A 627 17.11 12.32 5.48
C THR A 627 16.00 13.05 6.23
N ILE A 628 16.38 13.95 7.14
CA ILE A 628 15.45 14.78 7.92
C ILE A 628 15.83 16.24 7.73
N THR A 629 14.95 17.02 7.13
CA THR A 629 15.13 18.47 7.00
C THR A 629 14.22 19.20 7.99
N ARG A 630 14.79 20.19 8.70
CA ARG A 630 14.09 21.07 9.65
C ARG A 630 14.53 22.51 9.45
N GLY A 631 13.59 23.44 9.53
CA GLY A 631 13.88 24.87 9.48
C GLY A 631 14.03 25.44 10.90
N PHE A 632 14.84 26.48 11.05
CA PHE A 632 14.82 27.32 12.24
C PHE A 632 14.29 28.70 11.85
N ILE A 633 13.38 29.23 12.66
CA ILE A 633 12.84 30.56 12.45
C ILE A 633 12.86 31.33 13.76
N ASN A 634 13.43 32.52 13.73
CA ASN A 634 13.32 33.49 14.80
C ASN A 634 13.04 34.87 14.21
N ARG A 635 12.57 35.80 15.04
CA ARG A 635 12.23 37.15 14.58
C ARG A 635 13.46 37.92 14.06
N SER A 636 14.65 37.72 14.64
CA SER A 636 15.87 38.35 14.15
C SER A 636 16.23 37.94 12.72
N MET A 637 15.94 36.69 12.33
CA MET A 637 16.13 36.19 10.96
C MET A 637 15.20 36.90 9.97
N ALA A 638 13.99 37.29 10.39
CA ALA A 638 13.06 38.10 9.58
C ALA A 638 13.63 39.47 9.24
N HIS A 639 14.31 40.10 10.21
CA HIS A 639 14.92 41.42 10.00
C HIS A 639 16.23 41.35 9.18
N SER A 640 17.02 40.28 9.31
CA SER A 640 18.31 40.17 8.63
C SER A 640 18.22 39.91 7.13
N PHE A 641 17.13 39.31 6.62
CA PHE A 641 16.99 39.04 5.18
C PHE A 641 16.76 40.30 4.32
N PHE A 642 16.34 41.42 4.94
CA PHE A 642 15.99 42.65 4.23
C PHE A 642 16.81 43.87 4.67
N GLY A 643 17.86 43.67 5.48
CA GLY A 643 18.83 44.73 5.75
C GLY A 643 19.55 45.09 4.45
N THR A 644 19.22 46.24 3.86
CA THR A 644 20.07 46.84 2.83
C THR A 644 21.50 46.88 3.35
N PRO A 645 22.51 46.46 2.57
CA PRO A 645 23.88 46.49 3.03
C PRO A 645 24.22 47.91 3.43
N SER A 646 24.50 48.12 4.72
CA SER A 646 25.06 49.37 5.19
C SER A 646 26.36 49.58 4.45
N LYS A 647 26.40 50.59 3.58
CA LYS A 647 27.64 51.10 3.03
C LYS A 647 28.45 51.68 4.20
N GLU A 648 29.48 50.95 4.62
CA GLU A 648 30.68 51.57 5.20
C GLU A 648 31.56 52.13 4.08
#